data_AF-A0AA47P269-F1
#
_entry.id   AF-A0AA47P269-F1
#
_cell.length_a   1.000
_cell.length_b   1.000
_cell.length_c   1.000
_cell.angle_alpha   90.00
_cell.angle_beta   90.00
_cell.angle_gamma   90.00
#
_symmetry.space_group_name_H-M   'P 1'
#
loop_
_entity.id
_entity.type
_entity.pdbx_description
1 polymer ?
#
loop_
_entity_poly.entity_id
_entity_poly.type
_entity_poly.pdbx_seq_one_letter_code
_entity_poly.pdbx_strand_id
1 'polypeptide(L)'
;MFTCYICKTSHPNSYSICRHLKFHHGLYPGKYLRLNCAESGCSSVFGTYSGFKKHLVKVHVNEVRSSSSDLNEGRKGNEGHSELHSGCDTEVPHTYENDLESGDLENQCSSETAINLNDMCGSLVAQLQAKMVSHSTVQAVVEAIEELVDDIQTKTKETILSNVPSELSETVERCCRSVENPLTKFNTEAKRQRYYGDKWKIVQPVEHVLGVRFDVRRDKKTGMYSQVPVTDKFIYVPVLKTIQSMFSNKEILEAFKHTKGKTDGFYEDIGDGEYVKSNRLFGFELYYDDFETANPLGSKKGIHKLGCMYFILRNLPPKFNSVLMNIQLLLLFHTDDIKKYSFDAILKPLLDDLKCLETDGVHTPVSDNPIKGSVVQITGDNLALHSLFGFVESFSATYCCRFCLADRDAFQRIFSEDQPGIVLRSKELNSQHISSLRENPQLSSSFGLKRECLFNTLTYYHTCDNFAVDIMHDILEGIAQYELKLVYQHLIDTKKISVTDLFERIHAFNYGYLERKKRPSALKMDDSKHLGLNASQAWCLLRNTPLIFGDLFENTCSVWHVLLLLLQIVYIVFSPRLTDGMISYLKHLIADHHSLFKMTFPTKRLIPKHHFLVHYPRCLRQIGPLLHVWCMRFEAKHNFFKCSVKNFKNVTKTLVKAHQSHMAFYWETFNLV
;
A
#
# COMPACT_ATOMS: atom_id res chain seq x y z
N MET A 1 -35.04 -26.12 -26.82
CA MET A 1 -35.24 -25.82 -25.38
C MET A 1 -34.24 -26.64 -24.58
N PHE A 2 -33.93 -26.25 -23.35
CA PHE A 2 -33.03 -26.99 -22.46
C PHE A 2 -33.79 -27.64 -21.31
N THR A 3 -33.38 -28.84 -20.90
CA THR A 3 -34.11 -29.69 -19.94
C THR A 3 -33.50 -29.58 -18.55
N CYS A 4 -34.31 -29.26 -17.53
CA CYS A 4 -33.85 -29.29 -16.15
C CYS A 4 -33.52 -30.72 -15.71
N TYR A 5 -32.27 -31.00 -15.34
CA TYR A 5 -31.84 -32.36 -14.97
C TYR A 5 -32.57 -32.92 -13.73
N ILE A 6 -33.09 -32.04 -12.86
CA ILE A 6 -33.84 -32.40 -11.66
C ILE A 6 -35.32 -32.66 -12.00
N CYS A 7 -36.12 -31.61 -12.26
CA CYS A 7 -37.57 -31.74 -12.42
C CYS A 7 -38.07 -31.94 -13.87
N LYS A 8 -37.16 -32.08 -14.84
CA LYS A 8 -37.44 -32.31 -16.28
C LYS A 8 -38.27 -31.22 -16.98
N THR A 9 -38.43 -30.03 -16.38
CA THR A 9 -39.05 -28.89 -17.07
C THR A 9 -38.17 -28.37 -18.20
N SER A 10 -38.81 -27.97 -19.31
CA SER A 10 -38.14 -27.42 -20.49
C SER A 10 -38.10 -25.89 -20.45
N HIS A 11 -36.95 -25.32 -20.83
CA HIS A 11 -36.67 -23.89 -20.73
C HIS A 11 -36.26 -23.31 -22.11
N PRO A 12 -36.73 -22.10 -22.48
CA PRO A 12 -36.49 -21.57 -23.83
C PRO A 12 -35.01 -21.34 -24.14
N ASN A 13 -34.21 -20.86 -23.17
CA ASN A 13 -32.81 -20.52 -23.37
C ASN A 13 -31.91 -20.89 -22.17
N SER A 14 -30.59 -20.73 -22.35
CA SER A 14 -29.57 -21.13 -21.38
C SER A 14 -29.53 -20.23 -20.13
N TYR A 15 -30.17 -19.05 -20.15
CA TYR A 15 -30.35 -18.20 -18.97
C TYR A 15 -31.56 -18.66 -18.15
N SER A 16 -32.71 -18.91 -18.79
CA SER A 16 -33.92 -19.39 -18.10
C SER A 16 -33.72 -20.69 -17.33
N ILE A 17 -32.99 -21.67 -17.88
CA ILE A 17 -32.65 -22.91 -17.14
C ILE A 17 -31.72 -22.63 -15.96
N CYS A 18 -30.75 -21.71 -16.10
CA CYS A 18 -29.86 -21.32 -15.00
C CYS A 18 -30.63 -20.61 -13.88
N ARG A 19 -31.55 -19.70 -14.23
CA ARG A 19 -32.46 -19.01 -13.30
C ARG A 19 -33.34 -20.02 -12.56
N HIS A 20 -33.95 -20.96 -13.30
CA HIS A 20 -34.78 -22.01 -12.73
C HIS A 20 -34.01 -22.92 -11.74
N LEU A 21 -32.80 -23.37 -12.10
CA LEU A 21 -31.96 -24.19 -11.22
C LEU A 21 -31.57 -23.45 -9.91
N LYS A 22 -31.42 -22.12 -9.93
CA LYS A 22 -31.18 -21.32 -8.73
C LYS A 22 -32.45 -21.17 -7.88
N PHE A 23 -33.53 -20.66 -8.46
CA PHE A 23 -34.71 -20.24 -7.70
C PHE A 23 -35.69 -21.38 -7.35
N HIS A 24 -35.81 -22.43 -8.17
CA HIS A 24 -36.69 -23.58 -7.88
C HIS A 24 -35.96 -24.78 -7.25
N HIS A 25 -34.63 -24.84 -7.35
CA HIS A 25 -33.83 -25.96 -6.82
C HIS A 25 -32.71 -25.56 -5.85
N GLY A 26 -32.57 -24.27 -5.53
CA GLY A 26 -31.67 -23.78 -4.48
C GLY A 26 -30.18 -23.98 -4.77
N LEU A 27 -29.80 -24.22 -6.04
CA LEU A 27 -28.45 -24.59 -6.44
C LEU A 27 -27.52 -23.36 -6.51
N TYR A 28 -27.19 -22.75 -5.37
CA TYR A 28 -26.32 -21.57 -5.35
C TYR A 28 -24.83 -21.90 -5.57
N PRO A 29 -24.01 -20.93 -6.06
CA PRO A 29 -22.57 -21.11 -6.24
C PRO A 29 -21.85 -21.53 -4.95
N GLY A 30 -21.13 -22.65 -5.01
CA GLY A 30 -20.40 -23.18 -3.85
C GLY A 30 -19.59 -24.43 -4.16
N LYS A 31 -18.77 -24.88 -3.20
CA LYS A 31 -17.84 -26.03 -3.31
C LYS A 31 -18.51 -27.32 -3.81
N TYR A 32 -19.79 -27.50 -3.46
CA TYR A 32 -20.59 -28.69 -3.73
C TYR A 32 -21.50 -28.55 -4.96
N LEU A 33 -21.53 -27.40 -5.64
CA LEU A 33 -22.36 -27.21 -6.83
C LEU A 33 -21.97 -28.21 -7.93
N ARG A 34 -22.94 -28.95 -8.45
CA ARG A 34 -22.80 -29.89 -9.58
C ARG A 34 -24.02 -29.73 -10.48
N LEU A 35 -23.84 -29.02 -11.58
CA LEU A 35 -24.85 -28.83 -12.62
C LEU A 35 -24.63 -29.89 -13.69
N ASN A 36 -25.57 -30.82 -13.82
CA ASN A 36 -25.51 -31.87 -14.84
C ASN A 36 -26.21 -31.37 -16.10
N CYS A 37 -25.64 -31.66 -17.27
CA CYS A 37 -26.42 -31.58 -18.50
C CYS A 37 -27.48 -32.70 -18.53
N ALA A 38 -28.62 -32.43 -19.16
CA ALA A 38 -29.67 -33.42 -19.41
C ALA A 38 -30.17 -33.40 -20.87
N GLU A 39 -29.44 -32.74 -21.76
CA GLU A 39 -29.68 -32.85 -23.20
C GLU A 39 -29.22 -34.22 -23.72
N SER A 40 -29.86 -34.70 -24.79
CA SER A 40 -29.64 -36.02 -25.36
C SER A 40 -28.16 -36.30 -25.67
N GLY A 41 -27.63 -37.41 -25.15
CA GLY A 41 -26.24 -37.83 -25.36
C GLY A 41 -25.20 -37.13 -24.47
N CYS A 42 -25.58 -36.16 -23.63
CA CYS A 42 -24.62 -35.38 -22.85
C CYS A 42 -24.49 -35.82 -21.38
N SER A 43 -23.27 -36.19 -20.97
CA SER A 43 -22.91 -36.56 -19.59
C SER A 43 -22.09 -35.48 -18.85
N SER A 44 -22.03 -34.25 -19.38
CA SER A 44 -21.17 -33.19 -18.87
C SER A 44 -21.65 -32.62 -17.52
N VAL A 45 -20.72 -32.44 -16.56
CA VAL A 45 -21.00 -31.91 -15.22
C VAL A 45 -20.15 -30.68 -14.91
N PHE A 46 -20.77 -29.62 -14.38
CA PHE A 46 -20.14 -28.31 -14.19
C PHE A 46 -20.21 -27.84 -12.73
N GLY A 47 -19.09 -27.30 -12.23
CA GLY A 47 -19.01 -26.66 -10.92
C GLY A 47 -19.37 -25.16 -10.92
N THR A 48 -19.74 -24.57 -12.06
CA THR A 48 -20.11 -23.15 -12.18
C THR A 48 -21.20 -22.94 -13.24
N TYR A 49 -22.07 -21.95 -13.01
CA TYR A 49 -23.07 -21.52 -13.98
C TYR A 49 -22.47 -20.95 -15.27
N SER A 50 -21.36 -20.21 -15.18
CA SER A 50 -20.67 -19.68 -16.37
C SER A 50 -20.15 -20.81 -17.28
N GLY A 51 -19.64 -21.90 -16.71
CA GLY A 51 -19.26 -23.10 -17.45
C GLY A 51 -20.46 -23.79 -18.10
N PHE A 52 -21.53 -24.00 -17.33
CA PHE A 52 -22.76 -24.65 -17.80
C PHE A 52 -23.44 -23.86 -18.93
N LYS A 53 -23.67 -22.54 -18.74
CA LYS A 53 -24.27 -21.64 -19.76
C LYS A 53 -23.45 -21.65 -21.06
N LYS A 54 -22.11 -21.63 -20.98
CA LYS A 54 -21.22 -21.73 -22.16
C LYS A 54 -21.28 -23.09 -22.86
N HIS A 55 -21.41 -24.18 -22.10
CA HIS A 55 -21.55 -25.52 -22.67
C HIS A 55 -22.88 -25.68 -23.43
N LEU A 56 -24.01 -25.32 -22.79
CA LEU A 56 -25.33 -25.37 -23.43
C LEU A 56 -25.35 -24.58 -24.74
N VAL A 57 -24.75 -23.38 -24.75
CA VAL A 57 -24.67 -22.53 -25.94
C VAL A 57 -23.71 -23.05 -27.01
N LYS A 58 -22.57 -23.66 -26.64
CA LYS A 58 -21.57 -24.10 -27.63
C LYS A 58 -21.89 -25.47 -28.26
N VAL A 59 -22.49 -26.38 -27.50
CA VAL A 59 -22.80 -27.74 -27.95
C VAL A 59 -24.25 -27.80 -28.45
N HIS A 60 -25.21 -27.65 -27.52
CA HIS A 60 -26.61 -28.02 -27.75
C HIS A 60 -27.47 -26.93 -28.44
N VAL A 61 -26.92 -25.76 -28.78
CA VAL A 61 -27.59 -24.82 -29.71
C VAL A 61 -27.27 -25.16 -31.18
N ASN A 62 -26.12 -25.78 -31.46
CA ASN A 62 -25.70 -26.08 -32.82
C ASN A 62 -26.36 -27.37 -33.35
N GLU A 63 -26.49 -28.41 -32.51
CA GLU A 63 -27.10 -29.69 -32.87
C GLU A 63 -28.58 -29.56 -33.27
N VAL A 64 -29.29 -28.54 -32.77
CA VAL A 64 -30.70 -28.25 -33.07
C VAL A 64 -30.91 -27.73 -34.50
N ARG A 65 -29.84 -27.39 -35.24
CA ARG A 65 -29.92 -26.97 -36.65
C ARG A 65 -29.53 -28.08 -37.65
N SER A 66 -29.04 -29.23 -37.18
CA SER A 66 -28.49 -30.30 -38.02
C SER A 66 -29.35 -31.57 -38.07
N SER A 67 -30.58 -31.53 -37.55
CA SER A 67 -31.48 -32.68 -37.39
C SER A 67 -32.82 -32.55 -38.13
N SER A 68 -32.95 -31.57 -39.04
CA SER A 68 -34.18 -31.27 -39.78
C SER A 68 -33.98 -31.22 -41.31
N SER A 69 -33.04 -32.01 -41.83
CA SER A 69 -32.81 -32.17 -43.27
C SER A 69 -32.23 -33.57 -43.56
N ASP A 70 -33.11 -34.50 -43.94
CA ASP A 70 -32.90 -35.53 -44.97
C ASP A 70 -33.99 -36.62 -44.88
N LEU A 71 -34.95 -36.57 -45.80
CA LEU A 71 -35.62 -37.73 -46.42
C LEU A 71 -36.37 -37.24 -47.69
N ASN A 72 -36.40 -38.05 -48.74
CA ASN A 72 -36.46 -37.56 -50.14
C ASN A 72 -37.85 -37.43 -50.80
N GLU A 73 -37.89 -36.52 -51.79
CA GLU A 73 -38.53 -36.58 -53.14
C GLU A 73 -39.93 -37.22 -53.36
N GLY A 74 -40.84 -36.54 -54.08
CA GLY A 74 -42.19 -37.09 -54.33
C GLY A 74 -43.14 -36.55 -55.43
N ARG A 75 -42.71 -35.75 -56.43
CA ARG A 75 -43.40 -35.45 -57.73
C ARG A 75 -44.97 -35.29 -57.82
N LYS A 76 -45.41 -34.10 -58.30
CA LYS A 76 -46.64 -33.78 -59.09
C LYS A 76 -48.02 -33.97 -58.40
N GLY A 77 -49.09 -33.22 -58.73
CA GLY A 77 -49.24 -32.01 -59.57
C GLY A 77 -50.70 -31.69 -60.02
N ASN A 78 -50.99 -30.40 -60.24
CA ASN A 78 -52.13 -29.78 -60.97
C ASN A 78 -53.62 -29.78 -60.47
N GLU A 79 -54.18 -28.56 -60.46
CA GLU A 79 -55.51 -28.09 -60.97
C GLU A 79 -56.86 -28.34 -60.22
N GLY A 80 -57.80 -27.38 -60.36
CA GLY A 80 -59.20 -27.37 -59.83
C GLY A 80 -59.46 -26.32 -58.71
N HIS A 81 -59.62 -25.00 -58.92
CA HIS A 81 -60.64 -24.21 -59.65
C HIS A 81 -62.01 -24.00 -58.94
N SER A 82 -62.33 -22.75 -58.53
CA SER A 82 -63.68 -22.09 -58.37
C SER A 82 -64.79 -22.72 -57.45
N GLU A 83 -65.73 -21.99 -56.80
CA GLU A 83 -65.98 -20.54 -56.57
C GLU A 83 -67.08 -20.27 -55.48
N LEU A 84 -67.02 -19.07 -54.86
CA LEU A 84 -68.12 -18.16 -54.42
C LEU A 84 -69.21 -18.47 -53.35
N HIS A 85 -69.68 -17.35 -52.75
CA HIS A 85 -70.94 -17.09 -52.00
C HIS A 85 -71.15 -17.79 -50.63
N SER A 86 -71.87 -17.23 -49.62
CA SER A 86 -72.50 -15.91 -49.33
C SER A 86 -72.82 -15.89 -47.81
N GLY A 87 -72.98 -14.80 -47.04
CA GLY A 87 -72.99 -13.34 -47.23
C GLY A 87 -73.83 -12.67 -46.10
N CYS A 88 -73.97 -11.32 -46.09
CA CYS A 88 -74.96 -10.54 -45.30
C CYS A 88 -74.80 -10.48 -43.74
N ASP A 89 -74.98 -9.36 -43.02
CA ASP A 89 -75.02 -7.91 -43.40
C ASP A 89 -74.76 -6.96 -42.19
N THR A 90 -74.80 -5.65 -42.50
CA THR A 90 -74.84 -4.38 -41.73
C THR A 90 -75.59 -4.35 -40.35
N GLU A 91 -75.44 -3.33 -39.48
CA GLU A 91 -75.68 -1.87 -39.69
C GLU A 91 -74.76 -0.88 -38.94
N VAL A 92 -74.93 0.41 -39.28
CA VAL A 92 -74.07 1.60 -39.07
C VAL A 92 -74.99 2.80 -38.75
N PRO A 93 -74.65 3.77 -37.87
CA PRO A 93 -74.37 5.13 -38.37
C PRO A 93 -73.42 6.04 -37.54
N HIS A 94 -72.51 6.73 -38.26
CA HIS A 94 -72.20 8.20 -38.25
C HIS A 94 -72.01 8.97 -36.91
N THR A 95 -71.13 9.98 -36.74
CA THR A 95 -70.26 10.82 -37.63
C THR A 95 -69.17 11.50 -36.74
N TYR A 96 -68.32 12.50 -37.07
CA TYR A 96 -68.20 13.49 -38.18
C TYR A 96 -66.70 13.91 -38.40
N GLU A 97 -66.46 15.01 -39.12
CA GLU A 97 -65.16 15.63 -39.48
C GLU A 97 -64.85 16.83 -38.51
N ASN A 98 -63.75 17.60 -38.54
CA ASN A 98 -62.57 17.68 -39.44
C ASN A 98 -61.35 18.40 -38.76
N ASP A 99 -60.31 18.65 -39.57
CA ASP A 99 -59.24 19.68 -39.46
C ASP A 99 -57.81 19.28 -39.02
N LEU A 100 -56.84 20.04 -39.56
CA LEU A 100 -55.41 19.74 -39.63
C LEU A 100 -54.56 20.76 -38.83
N GLU A 101 -53.37 20.37 -38.40
CA GLU A 101 -52.11 20.86 -39.02
C GLU A 101 -50.86 20.10 -38.52
N SER A 102 -49.75 20.26 -39.25
CA SER A 102 -48.50 19.51 -39.09
C SER A 102 -47.44 20.26 -38.30
N GLY A 103 -46.67 19.56 -37.47
CA GLY A 103 -45.46 20.11 -36.82
C GLY A 103 -44.50 19.04 -36.33
N ASP A 104 -43.37 18.89 -37.02
CA ASP A 104 -42.26 18.05 -36.54
C ASP A 104 -41.62 18.65 -35.29
N LEU A 105 -41.41 17.83 -34.26
CA LEU A 105 -40.62 18.19 -33.07
C LEU A 105 -39.52 17.13 -32.86
N GLU A 106 -38.31 17.51 -33.27
CA GLU A 106 -37.11 16.68 -33.12
C GLU A 106 -36.70 16.48 -31.64
N ASN A 107 -35.92 15.43 -31.39
CA ASN A 107 -35.37 15.13 -30.07
C ASN A 107 -34.49 16.27 -29.52
N GLN A 108 -34.94 16.94 -28.47
CA GLN A 108 -34.06 17.65 -27.53
C GLN A 108 -34.32 17.20 -26.09
N CYS A 109 -33.48 16.30 -25.59
CA CYS A 109 -33.38 15.98 -24.16
C CYS A 109 -31.91 15.75 -23.76
N SER A 110 -31.19 16.87 -23.66
CA SER A 110 -29.86 16.98 -23.07
C SER A 110 -29.69 18.42 -22.56
N SER A 111 -29.11 18.69 -21.39
CA SER A 111 -28.52 17.77 -20.40
C SER A 111 -28.34 18.46 -19.05
N GLU A 112 -28.59 17.75 -17.95
CA GLU A 112 -27.99 18.08 -16.64
C GLU A 112 -27.67 16.79 -15.86
N THR A 113 -26.41 16.61 -15.46
CA THR A 113 -25.88 15.41 -14.76
C THR A 113 -26.29 14.04 -15.34
N ALA A 114 -25.76 13.70 -16.52
CA ALA A 114 -25.75 12.31 -16.98
C ALA A 114 -24.89 11.43 -16.05
N ILE A 115 -25.53 10.68 -15.15
CA ILE A 115 -24.85 9.80 -14.18
C ILE A 115 -24.13 8.66 -14.94
N ASN A 116 -22.80 8.70 -14.99
CA ASN A 116 -22.02 7.64 -15.61
C ASN A 116 -22.01 6.38 -14.73
N LEU A 117 -22.99 5.50 -14.94
CA LEU A 117 -23.16 4.24 -14.21
C LEU A 117 -21.89 3.36 -14.25
N ASN A 118 -21.11 3.41 -15.33
CA ASN A 118 -19.85 2.68 -15.42
C ASN A 118 -18.85 3.11 -14.32
N ASP A 119 -18.86 4.40 -13.94
CA ASP A 119 -17.94 4.97 -12.95
C ASP A 119 -18.38 4.66 -11.52
N MET A 120 -19.68 4.65 -11.25
CA MET A 120 -20.23 4.15 -9.99
C MET A 120 -19.87 2.67 -9.78
N CYS A 121 -20.03 1.85 -10.81
CA CYS A 121 -19.69 0.43 -10.77
C CYS A 121 -18.17 0.20 -10.64
N GLY A 122 -17.35 0.96 -11.38
CA GLY A 122 -15.89 0.90 -11.26
C GLY A 122 -15.41 1.25 -9.85
N SER A 123 -15.98 2.30 -9.27
CA SER A 123 -15.74 2.74 -7.89
C SER A 123 -16.13 1.66 -6.87
N LEU A 124 -17.35 1.11 -6.95
CA LEU A 124 -17.82 0.06 -6.06
C LEU A 124 -16.89 -1.17 -6.08
N VAL A 125 -16.51 -1.63 -7.27
CA VAL A 125 -15.68 -2.83 -7.45
C VAL A 125 -14.23 -2.59 -6.99
N ALA A 126 -13.75 -1.35 -7.06
CA ALA A 126 -12.45 -0.97 -6.52
C ALA A 126 -12.48 -0.74 -5.00
N GLN A 127 -13.57 -0.24 -4.42
CA GLN A 127 -13.77 -0.22 -2.97
C GLN A 127 -13.69 -1.63 -2.36
N LEU A 128 -14.31 -2.63 -3.01
CA LEU A 128 -14.23 -4.03 -2.58
C LEU A 128 -12.78 -4.56 -2.61
N GLN A 129 -12.00 -4.21 -3.64
CA GLN A 129 -10.57 -4.57 -3.71
C GLN A 129 -9.74 -3.83 -2.65
N ALA A 130 -10.00 -2.55 -2.43
CA ALA A 130 -9.37 -1.70 -1.41
C ALA A 130 -9.57 -2.23 0.02
N LYS A 131 -10.64 -2.99 0.28
CA LYS A 131 -10.90 -3.63 1.59
C LYS A 131 -10.25 -5.02 1.75
N MET A 132 -9.31 -5.39 0.86
CA MET A 132 -8.58 -6.68 0.90
C MET A 132 -9.49 -7.92 0.91
N VAL A 133 -10.63 -7.82 0.25
CA VAL A 133 -11.46 -8.96 -0.15
C VAL A 133 -10.67 -9.80 -1.17
N SER A 134 -10.77 -11.12 -1.10
CA SER A 134 -10.04 -11.99 -2.04
C SER A 134 -10.54 -11.80 -3.47
N HIS A 135 -9.67 -11.93 -4.48
CA HIS A 135 -10.06 -11.80 -5.89
C HIS A 135 -11.22 -12.72 -6.28
N SER A 136 -11.33 -13.92 -5.69
CA SER A 136 -12.45 -14.84 -5.89
C SER A 136 -13.77 -14.32 -5.33
N THR A 137 -13.75 -13.63 -4.17
CA THR A 137 -14.96 -13.05 -3.58
C THR A 137 -15.33 -11.74 -4.27
N VAL A 138 -14.37 -10.91 -4.68
CA VAL A 138 -14.64 -9.76 -5.57
C VAL A 138 -15.29 -10.25 -6.88
N GLN A 139 -14.72 -11.30 -7.50
CA GLN A 139 -15.28 -11.89 -8.72
C GLN A 139 -16.73 -12.37 -8.52
N ALA A 140 -16.99 -13.15 -7.46
CA ALA A 140 -18.33 -13.66 -7.17
C ALA A 140 -19.36 -12.56 -6.87
N VAL A 141 -18.95 -11.47 -6.18
CA VAL A 141 -19.82 -10.31 -5.94
C VAL A 141 -20.12 -9.58 -7.24
N VAL A 142 -19.13 -9.36 -8.12
CA VAL A 142 -19.37 -8.73 -9.43
C VAL A 142 -20.28 -9.59 -10.31
N GLU A 143 -20.05 -10.91 -10.39
CA GLU A 143 -20.91 -11.83 -11.15
C GLU A 143 -22.36 -11.84 -10.62
N ALA A 144 -22.56 -11.78 -9.30
CA ALA A 144 -23.88 -11.74 -8.69
C ALA A 144 -24.62 -10.41 -8.91
N ILE A 145 -23.92 -9.27 -8.89
CA ILE A 145 -24.52 -7.95 -9.20
C ILE A 145 -24.79 -7.83 -10.70
N GLU A 146 -23.92 -8.37 -11.56
CA GLU A 146 -24.17 -8.45 -13.02
C GLU A 146 -25.46 -9.22 -13.29
N GLU A 147 -25.60 -10.43 -12.75
CA GLU A 147 -26.79 -11.26 -12.94
C GLU A 147 -28.07 -10.64 -12.35
N LEU A 148 -27.98 -9.94 -11.21
CA LEU A 148 -29.11 -9.21 -10.63
C LEU A 148 -29.57 -8.06 -11.51
N VAL A 149 -28.64 -7.32 -12.14
CA VAL A 149 -28.98 -6.26 -13.10
C VAL A 149 -29.59 -6.86 -14.38
N ASP A 150 -29.07 -7.97 -14.90
CA ASP A 150 -29.65 -8.70 -16.03
C ASP A 150 -31.10 -9.14 -15.74
N ASP A 151 -31.36 -9.68 -14.54
CA ASP A 151 -32.70 -10.17 -14.15
C ASP A 151 -33.69 -9.00 -13.95
N ILE A 152 -33.24 -7.88 -13.37
CA ILE A 152 -34.04 -6.65 -13.24
C ILE A 152 -34.36 -6.07 -14.62
N GLN A 153 -33.36 -5.89 -15.49
CA GLN A 153 -33.57 -5.40 -16.86
C GLN A 153 -34.53 -6.29 -17.65
N THR A 154 -34.36 -7.62 -17.54
CA THR A 154 -35.24 -8.60 -18.20
C THR A 154 -36.68 -8.46 -17.69
N LYS A 155 -36.89 -8.46 -16.37
CA LYS A 155 -38.24 -8.36 -15.78
C LYS A 155 -38.90 -7.01 -16.04
N THR A 156 -38.13 -5.92 -16.05
CA THR A 156 -38.62 -4.58 -16.43
C THR A 156 -39.05 -4.57 -17.89
N LYS A 157 -38.25 -5.12 -18.82
CA LYS A 157 -38.64 -5.27 -20.23
C LYS A 157 -39.91 -6.11 -20.39
N GLU A 158 -39.98 -7.28 -19.75
CA GLU A 158 -41.17 -8.14 -19.76
C GLU A 158 -42.42 -7.38 -19.28
N THR A 159 -42.30 -6.59 -18.20
CA THR A 159 -43.41 -5.82 -17.61
C THR A 159 -43.83 -4.63 -18.49
N ILE A 160 -42.90 -3.94 -19.15
CA ILE A 160 -43.24 -2.85 -20.07
C ILE A 160 -43.93 -3.41 -21.31
N LEU A 161 -43.38 -4.47 -21.92
CA LEU A 161 -43.96 -5.09 -23.12
C LEU A 161 -45.35 -5.68 -22.89
N SER A 162 -45.71 -6.08 -21.66
CA SER A 162 -47.07 -6.55 -21.34
C SER A 162 -48.07 -5.42 -21.06
N ASN A 163 -47.66 -4.15 -21.08
CA ASN A 163 -48.50 -2.99 -20.73
C ASN A 163 -48.44 -1.85 -21.78
N VAL A 164 -47.78 -2.07 -22.91
CA VAL A 164 -47.56 -1.07 -23.98
C VAL A 164 -48.18 -1.57 -25.30
N PRO A 165 -48.81 -0.71 -26.12
CA PRO A 165 -49.38 -1.09 -27.42
C PRO A 165 -48.38 -1.79 -28.35
N SER A 166 -48.89 -2.72 -29.16
CA SER A 166 -48.14 -3.56 -30.10
C SER A 166 -47.16 -2.77 -30.98
N GLU A 167 -47.60 -1.61 -31.47
CA GLU A 167 -46.85 -0.70 -32.35
C GLU A 167 -45.59 -0.13 -31.69
N LEU A 168 -45.62 0.08 -30.37
CA LEU A 168 -44.50 0.60 -29.58
C LEU A 168 -43.55 -0.52 -29.11
N SER A 169 -43.95 -1.79 -29.21
CA SER A 169 -43.17 -2.96 -28.78
C SER A 169 -41.77 -2.99 -29.38
N GLU A 170 -41.62 -2.73 -30.68
CA GLU A 170 -40.29 -2.71 -31.34
C GLU A 170 -39.41 -1.53 -30.89
N THR A 171 -40.03 -0.40 -30.52
CA THR A 171 -39.30 0.73 -29.93
C THR A 171 -38.89 0.44 -28.48
N VAL A 172 -39.72 -0.22 -27.67
CA VAL A 172 -39.34 -0.71 -26.33
C VAL A 172 -38.22 -1.75 -26.42
N GLU A 173 -38.32 -2.72 -27.34
CA GLU A 173 -37.25 -3.69 -27.67
C GLU A 173 -35.92 -2.97 -27.95
N ARG A 174 -35.94 -1.98 -28.86
CA ARG A 174 -34.77 -1.19 -29.27
C ARG A 174 -34.18 -0.38 -28.11
N CYS A 175 -35.02 0.30 -27.33
CA CYS A 175 -34.59 1.06 -26.15
C CYS A 175 -33.97 0.13 -25.09
N CYS A 176 -34.62 -0.98 -24.72
CA CYS A 176 -34.07 -1.93 -23.76
C CYS A 176 -32.74 -2.56 -24.22
N ARG A 177 -32.56 -2.82 -25.52
CA ARG A 177 -31.28 -3.31 -26.08
C ARG A 177 -30.13 -2.29 -26.00
N SER A 178 -30.42 -1.00 -25.89
CA SER A 178 -29.41 0.06 -25.79
C SER A 178 -28.81 0.24 -24.39
N VAL A 179 -29.45 -0.30 -23.35
CA VAL A 179 -29.01 -0.16 -21.96
C VAL A 179 -28.05 -1.30 -21.58
N GLU A 180 -26.77 -1.17 -21.95
CA GLU A 180 -25.72 -2.11 -21.49
C GLU A 180 -25.69 -2.24 -19.96
N ASN A 181 -25.52 -3.46 -19.46
CA ASN A 181 -25.24 -3.71 -18.05
C ASN A 181 -23.83 -3.18 -17.69
N PRO A 182 -23.69 -2.17 -16.80
CA PRO A 182 -22.39 -1.58 -16.50
C PRO A 182 -21.42 -2.56 -15.81
N LEU A 183 -21.92 -3.58 -15.13
CA LEU A 183 -21.09 -4.62 -14.48
C LEU A 183 -20.33 -5.47 -15.51
N THR A 184 -20.80 -5.56 -16.75
CA THR A 184 -20.13 -6.30 -17.82
C THR A 184 -18.77 -5.72 -18.19
N LYS A 185 -18.48 -4.45 -17.86
CA LYS A 185 -17.14 -3.85 -17.97
C LYS A 185 -16.21 -4.19 -16.79
N PHE A 186 -16.74 -4.84 -15.75
CA PHE A 186 -16.00 -5.23 -14.54
C PHE A 186 -16.00 -6.75 -14.28
N ASN A 187 -16.72 -7.56 -15.05
CA ASN A 187 -16.93 -8.98 -14.78
C ASN A 187 -15.72 -9.92 -14.97
N THR A 188 -14.51 -9.40 -15.21
CA THR A 188 -13.25 -10.18 -15.18
C THR A 188 -12.08 -9.33 -14.69
N GLU A 189 -11.03 -9.95 -14.12
CA GLU A 189 -9.84 -9.20 -13.69
C GLU A 189 -9.21 -8.40 -14.84
N ALA A 190 -9.15 -8.97 -16.05
CA ALA A 190 -8.58 -8.30 -17.22
C ALA A 190 -9.35 -7.02 -17.60
N LYS A 191 -10.70 -7.08 -17.65
CA LYS A 191 -11.51 -5.88 -17.92
C LYS A 191 -11.38 -4.83 -16.82
N ARG A 192 -11.39 -5.24 -15.54
CA ARG A 192 -11.17 -4.33 -14.39
C ARG A 192 -9.84 -3.61 -14.49
N GLN A 193 -8.74 -4.36 -14.66
CA GLN A 193 -7.39 -3.80 -14.75
C GLN A 193 -7.21 -2.92 -16.00
N ARG A 194 -7.88 -3.24 -17.11
CA ARG A 194 -7.93 -2.35 -18.28
C ARG A 194 -8.65 -1.04 -17.95
N TYR A 195 -9.90 -1.08 -17.47
CA TYR A 195 -10.65 0.14 -17.14
C TYR A 195 -9.90 1.01 -16.11
N TYR A 196 -9.29 0.42 -15.08
CA TYR A 196 -8.49 1.17 -14.10
C TYR A 196 -7.18 1.73 -14.70
N GLY A 197 -6.57 1.05 -15.67
CA GLY A 197 -5.43 1.57 -16.43
C GLY A 197 -5.82 2.75 -17.32
N ASP A 198 -6.87 2.56 -18.12
CA ASP A 198 -7.39 3.53 -19.09
C ASP A 198 -7.91 4.80 -18.38
N LYS A 199 -8.61 4.66 -17.24
CA LYS A 199 -9.21 5.80 -16.50
C LYS A 199 -8.28 6.42 -15.45
N TRP A 200 -7.62 5.61 -14.63
CA TRP A 200 -6.86 6.08 -13.45
C TRP A 200 -5.34 6.06 -13.63
N LYS A 201 -4.85 5.78 -14.84
CA LYS A 201 -3.42 5.82 -15.20
C LYS A 201 -2.56 4.97 -14.24
N ILE A 202 -3.03 3.78 -13.90
CA ILE A 202 -2.27 2.81 -13.08
C ILE A 202 -0.90 2.58 -13.70
N VAL A 203 0.15 2.81 -12.90
CA VAL A 203 1.50 2.40 -13.26
C VAL A 203 1.60 0.89 -13.17
N GLN A 204 1.69 0.24 -14.33
CA GLN A 204 1.79 -1.22 -14.40
C GLN A 204 3.13 -1.68 -13.81
N PRO A 205 3.12 -2.59 -12.82
CA PRO A 205 4.33 -3.04 -12.17
C PRO A 205 5.12 -4.02 -13.05
N VAL A 206 6.44 -3.83 -13.08
CA VAL A 206 7.38 -4.64 -13.85
C VAL A 206 7.91 -5.78 -12.99
N GLU A 207 7.96 -6.99 -13.56
CA GLU A 207 8.50 -8.18 -12.88
C GLU A 207 9.93 -8.42 -13.36
N HIS A 208 10.91 -8.32 -12.45
CA HIS A 208 12.32 -8.48 -12.75
C HIS A 208 12.82 -9.83 -12.25
N VAL A 209 13.54 -10.56 -13.10
CA VAL A 209 14.13 -11.87 -12.79
C VAL A 209 15.53 -11.68 -12.19
N LEU A 210 15.77 -12.32 -11.05
CA LEU A 210 17.09 -12.41 -10.41
C LEU A 210 17.81 -13.70 -10.77
N GLY A 211 17.06 -14.79 -10.94
CA GLY A 211 17.61 -16.09 -11.34
C GLY A 211 16.64 -17.23 -11.06
N VAL A 212 17.16 -18.38 -10.65
CA VAL A 212 16.37 -19.60 -10.40
C VAL A 212 16.79 -20.27 -9.09
N ARG A 213 15.82 -20.90 -8.41
CA ARG A 213 15.99 -21.90 -7.35
C ARG A 213 15.17 -23.15 -7.68
N PHE A 214 15.37 -24.22 -6.92
CA PHE A 214 14.54 -25.44 -7.01
C PHE A 214 13.63 -25.55 -5.77
N ASP A 215 12.32 -25.40 -5.96
CA ASP A 215 11.33 -25.74 -4.93
C ASP A 215 11.02 -27.24 -5.03
N VAL A 216 10.99 -27.96 -3.90
CA VAL A 216 10.39 -29.31 -3.86
C VAL A 216 8.87 -29.17 -3.84
N ARG A 217 8.18 -29.77 -4.83
CA ARG A 217 6.72 -29.65 -5.00
C ARG A 217 6.08 -31.01 -5.26
N ARG A 218 4.87 -31.20 -4.74
CA ARG A 218 4.09 -32.43 -4.98
C ARG A 218 3.42 -32.36 -6.34
N ASP A 219 3.73 -33.32 -7.21
CA ASP A 219 3.00 -33.54 -8.45
C ASP A 219 1.56 -33.99 -8.15
N LYS A 220 0.59 -33.42 -8.86
CA LYS A 220 -0.84 -33.67 -8.62
C LYS A 220 -1.40 -34.92 -9.31
N LYS A 221 -0.68 -35.48 -10.28
CA LYS A 221 -1.04 -36.70 -11.01
C LYS A 221 -0.40 -37.94 -10.37
N THR A 222 0.91 -37.90 -10.12
CA THR A 222 1.66 -39.03 -9.54
C THR A 222 1.63 -39.03 -8.01
N GLY A 223 1.35 -37.88 -7.38
CA GLY A 223 1.36 -37.72 -5.93
C GLY A 223 2.76 -37.72 -5.31
N MET A 224 3.83 -37.89 -6.10
CA MET A 224 5.23 -37.84 -5.67
C MET A 224 5.72 -36.40 -5.49
N TYR A 225 6.85 -36.22 -4.82
CA TYR A 225 7.56 -34.94 -4.78
C TYR A 225 8.68 -34.90 -5.83
N SER A 226 8.79 -33.79 -6.55
CA SER A 226 9.87 -33.51 -7.49
C SER A 226 10.47 -32.13 -7.23
N GLN A 227 11.74 -31.95 -7.61
CA GLN A 227 12.32 -30.61 -7.69
C GLN A 227 11.79 -29.91 -8.94
N VAL A 228 11.28 -28.70 -8.78
CA VAL A 228 10.74 -27.88 -9.86
C VAL A 228 11.50 -26.55 -9.88
N PRO A 229 12.06 -26.12 -11.02
CA PRO A 229 12.69 -24.81 -11.12
C PRO A 229 11.67 -23.70 -10.90
N VAL A 230 12.06 -22.69 -10.13
CA VAL A 230 11.25 -21.53 -9.76
C VAL A 230 12.11 -20.30 -9.95
N THR A 231 11.61 -19.38 -10.76
CA THR A 231 12.24 -18.08 -10.99
C THR A 231 12.21 -17.24 -9.73
N ASP A 232 13.38 -16.83 -9.25
CA ASP A 232 13.54 -15.82 -8.21
C ASP A 232 13.37 -14.44 -8.83
N LYS A 233 12.57 -13.58 -8.19
CA LYS A 233 12.10 -12.33 -8.80
C LYS A 233 11.55 -11.31 -7.81
N PHE A 234 11.77 -10.05 -8.13
CA PHE A 234 11.16 -8.91 -7.47
C PHE A 234 10.18 -8.17 -8.37
N ILE A 235 9.44 -7.25 -7.79
CA ILE A 235 8.54 -6.35 -8.50
C ILE A 235 9.02 -4.92 -8.32
N TYR A 236 9.11 -4.20 -9.43
CA TYR A 236 9.41 -2.77 -9.50
C TYR A 236 8.19 -1.99 -10.00
N VAL A 237 7.98 -0.79 -9.49
CA VAL A 237 7.00 0.19 -9.98
C VAL A 237 7.80 1.39 -10.49
N PRO A 238 7.85 1.62 -11.82
CA PRO A 238 8.67 2.69 -12.40
C PRO A 238 8.40 4.06 -11.78
N VAL A 239 9.42 4.65 -11.15
CA VAL A 239 9.28 5.91 -10.41
C VAL A 239 8.94 7.06 -11.34
N LEU A 240 9.53 7.11 -12.54
CA LEU A 240 9.26 8.12 -13.56
C LEU A 240 7.77 8.15 -13.93
N LYS A 241 7.18 6.98 -14.23
CA LYS A 241 5.75 6.86 -14.56
C LYS A 241 4.84 7.14 -13.37
N THR A 242 5.31 6.86 -12.15
CA THR A 242 4.57 7.17 -10.91
C THR A 242 4.52 8.68 -10.69
N ILE A 243 5.63 9.38 -10.90
CA ILE A 243 5.70 10.85 -10.88
C ILE A 243 4.75 11.46 -11.93
N GLN A 244 4.75 10.94 -13.17
CA GLN A 244 3.81 11.38 -14.22
C GLN A 244 2.33 11.18 -13.84
N SER A 245 2.02 10.04 -13.22
CA SER A 245 0.65 9.73 -12.79
C SER A 245 0.21 10.66 -11.64
N MET A 246 1.07 10.85 -10.62
CA MET A 246 0.86 11.78 -9.50
C MET A 246 0.59 13.22 -9.98
N PHE A 247 1.42 13.76 -10.88
CA PHE A 247 1.24 15.11 -11.43
C PHE A 247 0.06 15.26 -12.40
N SER A 248 -0.70 14.18 -12.64
CA SER A 248 -1.98 14.27 -13.35
C SER A 248 -3.20 14.44 -12.44
N ASN A 249 -3.04 14.31 -11.12
CA ASN A 249 -4.00 14.82 -10.14
C ASN A 249 -3.78 16.33 -9.96
N LYS A 250 -4.87 17.12 -10.02
CA LYS A 250 -4.83 18.59 -9.98
C LYS A 250 -4.33 19.15 -8.64
N GLU A 251 -4.70 18.52 -7.53
CA GLU A 251 -4.41 19.00 -6.18
C GLU A 251 -2.94 18.76 -5.82
N ILE A 252 -2.35 17.66 -6.27
CA ILE A 252 -0.91 17.40 -6.19
C ILE A 252 -0.15 18.42 -7.04
N LEU A 253 -0.65 18.74 -8.25
CA LEU A 253 -0.07 19.73 -9.14
C LEU A 253 -0.14 21.15 -8.55
N GLU A 254 -1.26 21.53 -7.96
CA GLU A 254 -1.50 22.81 -7.29
C GLU A 254 -0.68 22.92 -5.99
N ALA A 255 -0.69 21.89 -5.13
CA ALA A 255 0.11 21.85 -3.91
C ALA A 255 1.63 21.89 -4.16
N PHE A 256 2.09 21.35 -5.29
CA PHE A 256 3.47 21.50 -5.74
C PHE A 256 3.76 22.93 -6.21
N LYS A 257 2.87 23.54 -7.02
CA LYS A 257 3.00 24.93 -7.49
C LYS A 257 2.89 25.96 -6.36
N HIS A 258 2.14 25.66 -5.30
CA HIS A 258 1.97 26.48 -4.10
C HIS A 258 2.85 26.00 -2.93
N THR A 259 4.12 25.65 -3.19
CA THR A 259 5.08 25.39 -2.11
C THR A 259 5.20 26.64 -1.22
N LYS A 260 5.26 26.46 0.11
CA LYS A 260 5.31 27.58 1.06
C LYS A 260 6.51 28.49 0.80
N GLY A 261 6.29 29.81 0.93
CA GLY A 261 7.36 30.77 1.15
C GLY A 261 8.04 30.52 2.50
N LYS A 262 9.36 30.76 2.54
CA LYS A 262 10.23 30.63 3.72
C LYS A 262 9.80 31.56 4.85
N THR A 263 9.82 31.08 6.10
CA THR A 263 9.76 31.93 7.30
C THR A 263 11.19 32.20 7.80
N ASP A 264 11.67 33.44 7.71
CA ASP A 264 13.05 33.77 8.13
C ASP A 264 13.30 33.50 9.63
N GLY A 265 14.45 32.91 9.93
CA GLY A 265 14.86 32.54 11.29
C GLY A 265 14.29 31.21 11.81
N PHE A 266 13.52 30.47 10.99
CA PHE A 266 12.89 29.21 11.39
C PHE A 266 13.16 28.07 10.40
N TYR A 267 13.05 26.85 10.91
CA TYR A 267 12.93 25.61 10.15
C TYR A 267 11.51 25.05 10.40
N GLU A 268 10.71 24.88 9.34
CA GLU A 268 9.32 24.39 9.38
C GLU A 268 9.08 23.19 8.43
N ASP A 269 10.01 22.88 7.53
CA ASP A 269 10.01 21.67 6.69
C ASP A 269 11.45 21.21 6.37
N ILE A 270 11.60 20.06 5.70
CA ILE A 270 12.90 19.52 5.25
C ILE A 270 13.62 20.49 4.30
N GLY A 271 12.87 21.27 3.51
CA GLY A 271 13.38 22.30 2.61
C GLY A 271 14.06 23.48 3.31
N ASP A 272 13.91 23.62 4.64
CA ASP A 272 14.67 24.59 5.41
C ASP A 272 16.09 24.13 5.77
N GLY A 273 16.42 22.85 5.54
CA GLY A 273 17.76 22.32 5.77
C GLY A 273 18.81 22.84 4.78
N GLU A 274 20.03 23.07 5.27
CA GLU A 274 21.18 23.56 4.47
C GLU A 274 21.51 22.64 3.28
N TYR A 275 21.61 21.32 3.51
CA TYR A 275 21.82 20.34 2.44
C TYR A 275 20.71 20.42 1.37
N VAL A 276 19.45 20.51 1.78
CA VAL A 276 18.31 20.57 0.85
C VAL A 276 18.31 21.86 0.04
N LYS A 277 18.65 22.99 0.67
CA LYS A 277 18.83 24.30 0.01
C LYS A 277 19.98 24.32 -1.01
N SER A 278 21.00 23.46 -0.84
CA SER A 278 22.10 23.34 -1.79
C SER A 278 21.71 22.64 -3.11
N ASN A 279 20.66 21.80 -3.09
CA ASN A 279 20.20 21.07 -4.26
C ASN A 279 19.14 21.87 -5.03
N ARG A 280 19.34 22.06 -6.33
CA ARG A 280 18.45 22.83 -7.22
C ARG A 280 17.39 21.97 -7.92
N LEU A 281 17.44 20.65 -7.76
CA LEU A 281 16.47 19.70 -8.31
C LEU A 281 15.28 19.52 -7.37
N PHE A 282 14.13 19.05 -7.89
CA PHE A 282 13.02 18.69 -7.01
C PHE A 282 13.37 17.45 -6.19
N GLY A 283 12.94 17.45 -4.93
CA GLY A 283 13.33 16.48 -3.93
C GLY A 283 12.28 15.42 -3.67
N PHE A 284 12.74 14.18 -3.53
CA PHE A 284 11.95 13.10 -2.94
C PHE A 284 12.79 12.30 -1.97
N GLU A 285 12.12 11.66 -1.02
CA GLU A 285 12.73 10.77 -0.05
C GLU A 285 12.40 9.33 -0.39
N LEU A 286 13.38 8.44 -0.24
CA LEU A 286 13.19 7.00 -0.28
C LEU A 286 13.09 6.46 1.15
N TYR A 287 12.28 5.43 1.35
CA TYR A 287 12.28 4.64 2.59
C TYR A 287 12.64 3.19 2.29
N TYR A 288 13.34 2.51 3.20
CA TYR A 288 13.54 1.06 3.19
C TYR A 288 13.36 0.45 4.58
N ASP A 289 12.57 -0.63 4.65
CA ASP A 289 12.54 -1.60 5.75
C ASP A 289 12.02 -2.96 5.22
N ASP A 290 12.17 -4.01 6.02
CA ASP A 290 11.59 -5.34 5.79
C ASP A 290 10.41 -5.63 6.72
N PHE A 291 9.28 -6.12 6.19
CA PHE A 291 8.17 -6.60 7.02
C PHE A 291 7.89 -8.10 6.87
N GLU A 292 7.50 -8.73 7.97
CA GLU A 292 6.94 -10.09 7.97
C GLU A 292 5.48 -10.08 7.50
N THR A 293 5.09 -11.09 6.70
CA THR A 293 3.71 -11.30 6.23
C THR A 293 3.00 -12.49 6.88
N ALA A 294 3.75 -13.38 7.55
CA ALA A 294 3.20 -14.42 8.42
C ALA A 294 2.90 -13.91 9.84
N ASN A 295 2.25 -14.75 10.67
CA ASN A 295 2.14 -14.49 12.10
C ASN A 295 3.55 -14.54 12.74
N PRO A 296 4.03 -13.49 13.43
CA PRO A 296 5.38 -13.42 14.02
C PRO A 296 5.61 -14.35 15.22
N LEU A 297 4.58 -15.12 15.64
CA LEU A 297 4.65 -16.18 16.65
C LEU A 297 4.42 -17.59 16.06
N GLY A 298 4.13 -17.71 14.76
CA GLY A 298 3.87 -18.99 14.10
C GLY A 298 5.13 -19.69 13.58
N SER A 299 5.02 -20.98 13.26
CA SER A 299 6.09 -21.81 12.68
C SER A 299 6.57 -21.40 11.27
N LYS A 300 6.07 -20.26 10.75
CA LYS A 300 6.51 -19.63 9.49
C LYS A 300 7.20 -18.28 9.68
N LYS A 301 7.47 -17.86 10.92
CA LYS A 301 8.23 -16.65 11.24
C LYS A 301 9.58 -16.64 10.51
N GLY A 302 9.91 -15.53 9.87
CA GLY A 302 11.12 -15.32 9.07
C GLY A 302 11.01 -15.80 7.61
N ILE A 303 10.13 -16.78 7.31
CA ILE A 303 10.09 -17.43 5.99
C ILE A 303 9.43 -16.55 4.92
N HIS A 304 8.60 -15.58 5.33
CA HIS A 304 7.84 -14.72 4.41
C HIS A 304 8.08 -13.23 4.69
N LYS A 305 9.28 -12.89 5.17
CA LYS A 305 9.80 -11.51 5.28
C LYS A 305 10.02 -10.93 3.88
N LEU A 306 9.47 -9.75 3.63
CA LEU A 306 9.60 -8.99 2.38
C LEU A 306 10.32 -7.68 2.63
N GLY A 307 11.36 -7.40 1.85
CA GLY A 307 11.97 -6.09 1.80
C GLY A 307 11.17 -5.17 0.88
N CYS A 308 10.97 -3.94 1.30
CA CYS A 308 10.08 -3.01 0.62
C CYS A 308 10.62 -1.58 0.63
N MET A 309 10.58 -0.92 -0.53
CA MET A 309 10.95 0.48 -0.65
C MET A 309 9.78 1.36 -1.06
N TYR A 310 9.66 2.51 -0.40
CA TYR A 310 8.67 3.54 -0.70
C TYR A 310 9.33 4.84 -1.16
N PHE A 311 8.55 5.77 -1.73
CA PHE A 311 8.96 7.18 -1.86
C PHE A 311 7.84 8.18 -1.55
N ILE A 312 8.22 9.41 -1.25
CA ILE A 312 7.35 10.59 -1.12
C ILE A 312 8.01 11.83 -1.75
N LEU A 313 7.22 12.68 -2.41
CA LEU A 313 7.67 13.93 -3.02
C LEU A 313 7.83 15.02 -1.94
N ARG A 314 9.07 15.36 -1.56
CA ARG A 314 9.36 16.29 -0.47
C ARG A 314 9.04 17.76 -0.78
N ASN A 315 8.79 18.11 -2.05
CA ASN A 315 8.23 19.41 -2.43
C ASN A 315 6.72 19.57 -2.12
N LEU A 316 6.02 18.52 -1.71
CA LEU A 316 4.64 18.64 -1.23
C LEU A 316 4.63 19.03 0.26
N PRO A 317 3.73 19.92 0.72
CA PRO A 317 3.66 20.31 2.13
C PRO A 317 3.53 19.12 3.11
N PRO A 318 4.05 19.20 4.36
CA PRO A 318 4.13 18.06 5.29
C PRO A 318 2.81 17.36 5.59
N LYS A 319 1.66 18.06 5.46
CA LYS A 319 0.32 17.45 5.57
C LYS A 319 0.13 16.34 4.54
N PHE A 320 0.57 16.56 3.30
CA PHE A 320 0.47 15.59 2.20
C PHE A 320 1.48 14.45 2.36
N ASN A 321 2.72 14.75 2.76
CA ASN A 321 3.76 13.73 3.01
C ASN A 321 3.33 12.72 4.09
N SER A 322 2.48 13.15 5.02
CA SER A 322 1.93 12.31 6.10
C SER A 322 0.75 11.41 5.65
N VAL A 323 0.19 11.58 4.45
CA VAL A 323 -0.93 10.77 3.93
C VAL A 323 -0.41 9.44 3.38
N LEU A 324 -0.98 8.32 3.84
CA LEU A 324 -0.53 6.98 3.42
C LEU A 324 -0.67 6.72 1.91
N MET A 325 -1.51 7.47 1.21
CA MET A 325 -1.69 7.37 -0.25
C MET A 325 -0.85 8.36 -1.05
N ASN A 326 -0.02 9.15 -0.37
CA ASN A 326 1.09 9.88 -0.99
C ASN A 326 2.42 9.14 -0.82
N ILE A 327 2.52 8.23 0.15
CA ILE A 327 3.57 7.20 0.23
C ILE A 327 3.38 6.19 -0.90
N GLN A 328 4.25 6.26 -1.91
CA GLN A 328 4.25 5.40 -3.09
C GLN A 328 5.12 4.17 -2.91
N LEU A 329 4.81 3.08 -3.61
CA LEU A 329 5.62 1.86 -3.65
C LEU A 329 6.60 1.89 -4.82
N LEU A 330 7.86 1.55 -4.57
CA LEU A 330 8.89 1.33 -5.58
C LEU A 330 9.19 -0.16 -5.78
N LEU A 331 9.65 -0.83 -4.73
CA LEU A 331 10.20 -2.17 -4.80
C LEU A 331 9.56 -3.09 -3.76
N LEU A 332 9.32 -4.35 -4.15
CA LEU A 332 8.89 -5.41 -3.25
C LEU A 332 9.53 -6.75 -3.66
N PHE A 333 10.35 -7.30 -2.76
CA PHE A 333 11.19 -8.49 -2.94
C PHE A 333 11.17 -9.36 -1.67
N HIS A 334 11.67 -10.60 -1.71
CA HIS A 334 11.88 -11.38 -0.48
C HIS A 334 13.19 -10.93 0.17
N THR A 335 13.24 -10.73 1.49
CA THR A 335 14.48 -10.28 2.16
C THR A 335 15.64 -11.26 1.93
N ASP A 336 15.35 -12.57 1.79
CA ASP A 336 16.38 -13.56 1.47
C ASP A 336 16.96 -13.42 0.05
N ASP A 337 16.28 -12.75 -0.88
CA ASP A 337 16.82 -12.45 -2.21
C ASP A 337 18.10 -11.57 -2.09
N ILE A 338 18.17 -10.65 -1.12
CA ILE A 338 19.37 -9.85 -0.84
C ILE A 338 20.58 -10.75 -0.54
N LYS A 339 20.39 -11.83 0.21
CA LYS A 339 21.50 -12.74 0.60
C LYS A 339 22.08 -13.51 -0.59
N LYS A 340 21.26 -13.74 -1.62
CA LYS A 340 21.62 -14.52 -2.82
C LYS A 340 22.06 -13.64 -3.99
N TYR A 341 21.51 -12.43 -4.11
CA TYR A 341 21.63 -11.56 -5.27
C TYR A 341 22.16 -10.15 -4.97
N SER A 342 22.42 -9.83 -3.69
CA SER A 342 22.73 -8.49 -3.17
C SER A 342 21.62 -7.45 -3.40
N PHE A 343 21.79 -6.25 -2.83
CA PHE A 343 20.93 -5.11 -3.19
C PHE A 343 21.17 -4.67 -4.64
N ASP A 344 22.36 -4.89 -5.17
CA ASP A 344 22.85 -4.37 -6.45
C ASP A 344 21.94 -4.78 -7.61
N ALA A 345 21.55 -6.07 -7.67
CA ALA A 345 20.64 -6.60 -8.69
C ALA A 345 19.18 -6.14 -8.50
N ILE A 346 18.76 -5.82 -7.27
CA ILE A 346 17.39 -5.43 -6.92
C ILE A 346 17.18 -3.92 -7.15
N LEU A 347 18.18 -3.10 -6.83
CA LEU A 347 18.14 -1.65 -6.96
C LEU A 347 18.41 -1.15 -8.38
N LYS A 348 19.03 -1.95 -9.25
CA LYS A 348 19.44 -1.52 -10.61
C LYS A 348 18.33 -0.80 -11.41
N PRO A 349 17.08 -1.31 -11.52
CA PRO A 349 16.03 -0.63 -12.29
C PRO A 349 15.61 0.72 -11.68
N LEU A 350 15.62 0.82 -10.35
CA LEU A 350 15.35 2.07 -9.65
C LEU A 350 16.50 3.07 -9.90
N LEU A 351 17.75 2.64 -9.78
CA LEU A 351 18.92 3.52 -9.99
C LEU A 351 19.03 4.02 -11.43
N ASP A 352 18.59 3.25 -12.42
CA ASP A 352 18.57 3.67 -13.82
C ASP A 352 17.49 4.75 -14.06
N ASP A 353 16.26 4.54 -13.55
CA ASP A 353 15.22 5.58 -13.55
C ASP A 353 15.69 6.85 -12.78
N LEU A 354 16.34 6.69 -11.62
CA LEU A 354 16.83 7.82 -10.82
C LEU A 354 17.89 8.64 -11.55
N LYS A 355 18.79 8.00 -12.31
CA LYS A 355 19.79 8.72 -13.12
C LYS A 355 19.13 9.48 -14.27
N CYS A 356 18.17 8.87 -14.96
CA CYS A 356 17.35 9.55 -15.96
C CYS A 356 16.60 10.76 -15.34
N LEU A 357 16.14 10.67 -14.10
CA LEU A 357 15.50 11.79 -13.39
C LEU A 357 16.46 12.94 -13.02
N GLU A 358 17.74 12.63 -12.78
CA GLU A 358 18.80 13.63 -12.56
C GLU A 358 19.27 14.28 -13.87
N THR A 359 19.41 13.52 -14.96
CA THR A 359 20.00 14.00 -16.23
C THR A 359 18.97 14.54 -17.21
N ASP A 360 17.86 13.83 -17.42
CA ASP A 360 16.92 14.06 -18.52
C ASP A 360 15.63 14.71 -17.98
N GLY A 361 15.16 14.19 -16.85
CA GLY A 361 13.94 14.62 -16.17
C GLY A 361 12.68 13.92 -16.67
N VAL A 362 11.53 14.40 -16.20
CA VAL A 362 10.20 13.83 -16.51
C VAL A 362 9.26 14.92 -17.02
N HIS A 363 8.65 14.72 -18.20
CA HIS A 363 7.57 15.58 -18.68
C HIS A 363 6.33 15.44 -17.78
N THR A 364 5.80 16.57 -17.31
CA THR A 364 4.61 16.65 -16.43
C THR A 364 3.81 17.93 -16.70
N PRO A 365 2.54 18.05 -16.27
CA PRO A 365 1.77 19.30 -16.35
C PRO A 365 2.29 20.48 -15.47
N VAL A 366 3.47 20.34 -14.87
CA VAL A 366 4.13 21.42 -14.12
C VAL A 366 4.70 22.47 -15.07
N SER A 367 5.39 22.04 -16.14
CA SER A 367 6.15 22.85 -17.08
C SER A 367 6.36 22.12 -18.40
N ASP A 368 6.52 22.85 -19.51
CA ASP A 368 6.77 22.26 -20.83
C ASP A 368 8.10 21.50 -20.89
N ASN A 369 9.11 22.04 -20.19
CA ASN A 369 10.39 21.37 -19.97
C ASN A 369 10.26 20.21 -18.96
N PRO A 370 11.00 19.10 -19.13
CA PRO A 370 11.08 18.03 -18.14
C PRO A 370 11.51 18.53 -16.76
N ILE A 371 10.81 18.12 -15.71
CA ILE A 371 11.23 18.38 -14.32
C ILE A 371 12.32 17.39 -13.91
N LYS A 372 13.45 17.89 -13.39
CA LYS A 372 14.59 17.08 -12.93
C LYS A 372 14.60 17.00 -11.40
N GLY A 373 14.87 15.81 -10.88
CA GLY A 373 14.75 15.49 -9.46
C GLY A 373 15.88 14.60 -8.96
N SER A 374 16.07 14.53 -7.63
CA SER A 374 16.98 13.56 -7.01
C SER A 374 16.52 13.14 -5.61
N VAL A 375 17.17 12.09 -5.09
CA VAL A 375 17.00 11.58 -3.73
C VAL A 375 17.59 12.60 -2.76
N VAL A 376 16.75 13.22 -1.93
CA VAL A 376 17.21 14.15 -0.89
C VAL A 376 17.75 13.35 0.30
N GLN A 377 17.01 12.35 0.74
CA GLN A 377 17.33 11.50 1.88
C GLN A 377 16.81 10.08 1.67
N ILE A 378 17.37 9.13 2.41
CA ILE A 378 16.90 7.76 2.54
C ILE A 378 16.63 7.45 4.02
N THR A 379 15.39 7.11 4.35
CA THR A 379 14.88 6.81 5.70
C THR A 379 14.66 5.30 5.91
N GLY A 380 14.58 4.90 7.17
CA GLY A 380 14.48 3.51 7.62
C GLY A 380 14.97 3.37 9.06
N ASP A 381 14.75 2.21 9.67
CA ASP A 381 15.43 1.85 10.92
C ASP A 381 16.97 1.80 10.70
N ASN A 382 17.75 1.96 11.76
CA ASN A 382 19.21 1.96 11.64
C ASN A 382 19.75 0.64 11.06
N LEU A 383 19.15 -0.53 11.31
CA LEU A 383 19.63 -1.80 10.76
C LEU A 383 19.29 -1.94 9.27
N ALA A 384 18.12 -1.49 8.83
CA ALA A 384 17.74 -1.39 7.42
C ALA A 384 18.65 -0.42 6.66
N LEU A 385 18.92 0.76 7.22
CA LEU A 385 19.87 1.73 6.65
C LEU A 385 21.31 1.20 6.65
N HIS A 386 21.76 0.49 7.69
CA HIS A 386 23.07 -0.17 7.68
C HIS A 386 23.16 -1.20 6.56
N SER A 387 22.17 -2.08 6.43
CA SER A 387 22.11 -3.12 5.40
C SER A 387 22.16 -2.51 3.98
N LEU A 388 21.34 -1.47 3.73
CA LEU A 388 21.24 -0.78 2.45
C LEU A 388 22.52 -0.01 2.07
N PHE A 389 23.09 0.72 3.03
CA PHE A 389 24.31 1.52 2.85
C PHE A 389 25.60 0.69 2.93
N GLY A 390 25.52 -0.60 3.29
CA GLY A 390 26.66 -1.50 3.34
C GLY A 390 27.44 -1.51 4.66
N PHE A 391 26.91 -0.93 5.74
CA PHE A 391 27.48 -1.04 7.09
C PHE A 391 27.15 -2.39 7.76
N VAL A 392 27.87 -2.71 8.84
CA VAL A 392 27.58 -3.87 9.70
C VAL A 392 26.24 -3.67 10.41
N GLU A 393 25.32 -4.61 10.22
CA GLU A 393 23.94 -4.62 10.73
C GLU A 393 23.89 -5.06 12.21
N SER A 394 24.70 -4.43 13.07
CA SER A 394 24.75 -4.77 14.50
C SER A 394 25.14 -3.57 15.37
N PHE A 395 24.24 -3.20 16.29
CA PHE A 395 24.52 -2.24 17.38
C PHE A 395 25.62 -2.70 18.36
N SER A 396 26.01 -3.98 18.31
CA SER A 396 27.10 -4.51 19.14
C SER A 396 28.48 -4.33 18.50
N ALA A 397 28.56 -4.05 17.19
CA ALA A 397 29.82 -3.86 16.47
C ALA A 397 30.59 -2.63 17.00
N THR A 398 31.93 -2.71 16.97
CA THR A 398 32.84 -1.66 17.49
C THR A 398 32.52 -0.28 16.91
N TYR A 399 32.29 -0.21 15.59
CA TYR A 399 32.00 1.01 14.83
C TYR A 399 30.58 0.95 14.27
N CYS A 400 29.57 1.03 15.15
CA CYS A 400 28.15 0.97 14.76
C CYS A 400 27.50 2.34 14.52
N CYS A 401 28.27 3.43 14.39
CA CYS A 401 27.75 4.73 13.98
C CYS A 401 27.92 4.97 12.48
N ARG A 402 26.82 5.31 11.79
CA ARG A 402 26.81 5.67 10.37
C ARG A 402 27.28 7.10 10.05
N PHE A 403 27.50 7.94 11.08
CA PHE A 403 27.92 9.35 10.93
C PHE A 403 29.39 9.61 11.24
N CYS A 404 30.00 8.83 12.13
CA CYS A 404 31.38 9.04 12.57
C CYS A 404 32.15 7.71 12.74
N LEU A 405 33.43 7.81 13.04
CA LEU A 405 34.33 6.68 13.29
C LEU A 405 34.53 6.36 14.79
N ALA A 406 33.76 6.99 15.68
CA ALA A 406 33.85 6.73 17.12
C ALA A 406 33.47 5.27 17.46
N ASP A 407 34.20 4.67 18.41
CA ASP A 407 33.94 3.33 18.93
C ASP A 407 32.95 3.31 20.11
N ARG A 408 32.49 2.11 20.48
CA ARG A 408 31.51 1.91 21.56
C ARG A 408 31.98 2.32 22.97
N ASP A 409 33.27 2.51 23.22
CA ASP A 409 33.86 3.04 24.46
C ASP A 409 34.08 4.57 24.39
N ALA A 410 34.31 5.13 23.21
CA ALA A 410 34.17 6.57 22.95
C ALA A 410 32.72 7.03 23.22
N PHE A 411 31.70 6.23 22.86
CA PHE A 411 30.28 6.52 23.19
C PHE A 411 30.00 6.65 24.70
N GLN A 412 30.92 6.25 25.59
CA GLN A 412 30.77 6.38 27.05
C GLN A 412 31.49 7.61 27.62
N ARG A 413 32.15 8.41 26.78
CA ARG A 413 33.08 9.49 27.17
C ARG A 413 32.95 10.77 26.34
N ILE A 414 32.42 10.68 25.12
CA ILE A 414 32.33 11.80 24.16
C ILE A 414 30.86 12.00 23.79
N PHE A 415 30.34 13.21 24.06
CA PHE A 415 28.91 13.54 24.04
C PHE A 415 28.56 14.80 23.22
N SER A 416 29.54 15.45 22.57
CA SER A 416 29.30 16.49 21.54
C SER A 416 30.16 16.23 20.29
N GLU A 417 29.71 16.68 19.12
CA GLU A 417 30.54 16.70 17.90
C GLU A 417 31.73 17.67 17.99
N ASP A 418 31.67 18.70 18.86
CA ASP A 418 32.79 19.63 19.06
C ASP A 418 33.92 19.06 19.94
N GLN A 419 33.72 17.88 20.55
CA GLN A 419 34.73 17.28 21.43
C GLN A 419 35.79 16.50 20.62
N PRO A 420 37.08 16.58 21.00
CA PRO A 420 38.15 15.87 20.31
C PRO A 420 37.92 14.35 20.37
N GLY A 421 38.01 13.69 19.22
CA GLY A 421 37.79 12.24 19.06
C GLY A 421 36.56 11.88 18.22
N ILE A 422 35.65 12.82 17.90
CA ILE A 422 34.66 12.62 16.84
C ILE A 422 35.29 12.90 15.48
N VAL A 423 35.62 11.84 14.73
CA VAL A 423 35.92 11.94 13.29
C VAL A 423 34.65 11.64 12.51
N LEU A 424 34.05 12.66 11.89
CA LEU A 424 32.89 12.50 11.01
C LEU A 424 33.26 11.78 9.71
N ARG A 425 32.34 10.99 9.14
CA ARG A 425 32.53 10.30 7.87
C ARG A 425 32.34 11.27 6.70
N SER A 426 33.39 11.46 5.90
CA SER A 426 33.33 12.20 4.64
C SER A 426 33.33 11.26 3.43
N LYS A 427 33.20 11.81 2.21
CA LYS A 427 33.24 11.04 0.96
C LYS A 427 34.61 10.42 0.74
N GLU A 428 35.66 11.17 1.06
CA GLU A 428 37.07 10.78 0.94
C GLU A 428 37.39 9.62 1.89
N LEU A 429 36.95 9.71 3.16
CA LEU A 429 37.06 8.62 4.13
C LEU A 429 36.25 7.38 3.71
N ASN A 430 35.08 7.57 3.08
CA ASN A 430 34.31 6.45 2.54
C ASN A 430 35.08 5.73 1.42
N SER A 431 35.60 6.48 0.43
CA SER A 431 36.42 5.94 -0.65
C SER A 431 37.68 5.23 -0.13
N GLN A 432 38.39 5.81 0.85
CA GLN A 432 39.55 5.17 1.48
C GLN A 432 39.18 3.82 2.13
N HIS A 433 38.09 3.77 2.91
CA HIS A 433 37.65 2.52 3.55
C HIS A 433 37.19 1.47 2.52
N ILE A 434 36.59 1.87 1.40
CA ILE A 434 36.26 0.98 0.28
C ILE A 434 37.53 0.47 -0.42
N SER A 435 38.55 1.29 -0.64
CA SER A 435 39.84 0.83 -1.18
C SER A 435 40.49 -0.20 -0.26
N SER A 436 40.56 0.03 1.05
CA SER A 436 41.15 -0.94 1.99
C SER A 436 40.41 -2.30 2.00
N LEU A 437 39.10 -2.32 1.74
CA LEU A 437 38.32 -3.56 1.60
C LEU A 437 38.60 -4.29 0.27
N ARG A 438 38.84 -3.55 -0.82
CA ARG A 438 39.23 -4.10 -2.12
C ARG A 438 40.68 -4.63 -2.11
N GLU A 439 41.57 -3.94 -1.40
CA GLU A 439 42.98 -4.31 -1.22
C GLU A 439 43.18 -5.52 -0.30
N ASN A 440 42.33 -5.69 0.73
CA ASN A 440 42.37 -6.83 1.64
C ASN A 440 41.01 -7.55 1.74
N PRO A 441 40.73 -8.53 0.85
CA PRO A 441 39.49 -9.31 0.87
C PRO A 441 39.24 -10.17 2.13
N GLN A 442 40.21 -10.28 3.05
CA GLN A 442 39.99 -10.93 4.35
C GLN A 442 39.40 -9.96 5.40
N LEU A 443 39.38 -8.65 5.12
CA LEU A 443 38.81 -7.65 6.02
C LEU A 443 37.28 -7.63 5.90
N SER A 444 36.59 -8.14 6.92
CA SER A 444 35.12 -8.23 6.94
C SER A 444 34.41 -6.86 7.08
N SER A 445 35.09 -5.84 7.60
CA SER A 445 34.65 -4.45 7.56
C SER A 445 35.80 -3.47 7.85
N SER A 446 35.81 -2.30 7.21
CA SER A 446 36.68 -1.16 7.53
C SER A 446 35.86 -0.08 8.25
N PHE A 447 36.19 0.19 9.52
CA PHE A 447 35.40 1.04 10.42
C PHE A 447 33.87 0.80 10.35
N GLY A 448 33.47 -0.47 10.32
CA GLY A 448 32.06 -0.90 10.26
C GLY A 448 31.40 -0.78 8.88
N LEU A 449 32.09 -0.31 7.84
CA LEU A 449 31.65 -0.39 6.45
C LEU A 449 32.12 -1.74 5.86
N LYS A 450 31.24 -2.48 5.18
CA LYS A 450 31.53 -3.81 4.59
C LYS A 450 31.62 -3.79 3.07
N ARG A 451 30.85 -2.91 2.43
CA ARG A 451 30.70 -2.79 0.98
C ARG A 451 30.30 -1.37 0.60
N GLU A 452 30.43 -1.07 -0.67
CA GLU A 452 29.97 0.19 -1.27
C GLU A 452 28.45 0.19 -1.47
N CYS A 453 27.85 1.38 -1.48
CA CYS A 453 26.41 1.55 -1.72
C CYS A 453 26.18 2.16 -3.11
N LEU A 454 25.36 1.54 -3.95
CA LEU A 454 25.12 1.98 -5.32
C LEU A 454 24.45 3.37 -5.41
N PHE A 455 23.78 3.82 -4.35
CA PHE A 455 23.25 5.19 -4.28
C PHE A 455 24.37 6.25 -4.29
N ASN A 456 25.61 5.90 -3.93
CA ASN A 456 26.79 6.76 -4.12
C ASN A 456 27.16 6.95 -5.62
N THR A 457 26.50 6.25 -6.54
CA THR A 457 26.68 6.43 -8.00
C THR A 457 25.65 7.38 -8.62
N LEU A 458 24.83 8.05 -7.79
CA LEU A 458 24.01 9.19 -8.18
C LEU A 458 24.84 10.48 -8.13
N THR A 459 24.37 11.52 -8.82
CA THR A 459 25.09 12.79 -8.97
C THR A 459 24.85 13.72 -7.77
N TYR A 460 23.62 13.74 -7.25
CA TYR A 460 23.20 14.68 -6.20
C TYR A 460 22.87 14.01 -4.85
N TYR A 461 23.29 12.76 -4.65
CA TYR A 461 23.13 12.03 -3.39
C TYR A 461 24.37 11.20 -3.05
N HIS A 462 24.73 11.14 -1.76
CA HIS A 462 25.75 10.24 -1.24
C HIS A 462 25.40 9.78 0.18
N THR A 463 25.72 8.55 0.55
CA THR A 463 25.38 7.98 1.88
C THR A 463 25.98 8.73 3.08
N CYS A 464 27.12 9.41 2.90
CA CYS A 464 27.70 10.31 3.91
C CYS A 464 26.84 11.56 4.18
N ASP A 465 26.06 12.00 3.18
CA ASP A 465 25.22 13.20 3.23
C ASP A 465 23.77 12.84 3.61
N ASN A 466 23.56 11.60 4.07
CA ASN A 466 22.28 11.14 4.57
C ASN A 466 22.15 11.52 6.07
N PHE A 467 21.49 12.63 6.36
CA PHE A 467 21.23 13.16 7.70
C PHE A 467 19.97 12.58 8.37
N ALA A 468 19.16 11.80 7.65
CA ALA A 468 17.91 11.22 8.15
C ALA A 468 18.10 10.29 9.37
N VAL A 469 17.54 10.67 10.51
CA VAL A 469 17.54 9.90 11.76
C VAL A 469 16.11 9.62 12.20
N ASP A 470 15.87 8.44 12.75
CA ASP A 470 14.52 8.02 13.15
C ASP A 470 14.29 8.16 14.64
N ILE A 471 13.72 9.30 15.02
CA ILE A 471 13.36 9.63 16.40
C ILE A 471 12.37 8.63 17.01
N MET A 472 11.63 7.86 16.19
CA MET A 472 10.74 6.82 16.67
C MET A 472 11.52 5.64 17.23
N HIS A 473 12.37 5.01 16.40
CA HIS A 473 13.19 3.90 16.85
C HIS A 473 14.26 4.33 17.87
N ASP A 474 14.95 5.45 17.65
CA ASP A 474 16.06 5.88 18.52
C ASP A 474 15.57 6.25 19.92
N ILE A 475 14.58 7.14 20.02
CA ILE A 475 14.12 7.66 21.29
C ILE A 475 12.99 6.79 21.86
N LEU A 476 11.88 6.62 21.15
CA LEU A 476 10.67 6.00 21.73
C LEU A 476 10.80 4.48 21.94
N GLU A 477 11.44 3.77 21.01
CA GLU A 477 11.73 2.33 21.12
C GLU A 477 13.18 2.04 21.56
N GLY A 478 13.83 3.03 22.15
CA GLY A 478 15.20 2.92 22.65
C GLY A 478 15.38 3.64 23.96
N ILE A 479 15.85 4.87 23.89
CA ILE A 479 16.29 5.68 25.03
C ILE A 479 15.17 5.81 26.08
N ALA A 480 13.98 6.23 25.67
CA ALA A 480 12.85 6.47 26.56
C ALA A 480 12.45 5.23 27.38
N GLN A 481 12.35 4.05 26.75
CA GLN A 481 12.00 2.83 27.48
C GLN A 481 13.14 2.31 28.36
N TYR A 482 14.39 2.53 27.96
CA TYR A 482 15.53 2.16 28.79
C TYR A 482 15.62 3.02 30.05
N GLU A 483 15.45 4.33 29.92
CA GLU A 483 15.55 5.26 31.05
C GLU A 483 14.33 5.25 31.95
N LEU A 484 13.10 5.21 31.42
CA LEU A 484 11.90 5.02 32.24
C LEU A 484 12.01 3.76 33.11
N LYS A 485 12.62 2.69 32.59
CA LYS A 485 12.88 1.48 33.37
C LYS A 485 13.88 1.70 34.50
N LEU A 486 14.95 2.47 34.28
CA LEU A 486 15.90 2.86 35.33
C LEU A 486 15.26 3.76 36.40
N VAL A 487 14.38 4.70 35.99
CA VAL A 487 13.62 5.57 36.88
C VAL A 487 12.65 4.77 37.76
N TYR A 488 11.88 3.85 37.17
CA TYR A 488 10.97 3.00 37.93
C TYR A 488 11.71 2.00 38.83
N GLN A 489 12.82 1.41 38.35
CA GLN A 489 13.66 0.55 39.18
C GLN A 489 14.22 1.30 40.38
N HIS A 490 14.68 2.55 40.21
CA HIS A 490 15.16 3.38 41.32
C HIS A 490 14.07 3.63 42.38
N LEU A 491 12.83 3.91 41.97
CA LEU A 491 11.70 4.09 42.91
C LEU A 491 11.36 2.81 43.69
N ILE A 492 11.53 1.64 43.07
CA ILE A 492 11.33 0.33 43.71
C ILE A 492 12.50 0.00 44.66
N ASP A 493 13.74 0.14 44.20
CA ASP A 493 14.97 -0.15 44.97
C ASP A 493 15.09 0.76 46.21
N THR A 494 14.68 2.03 46.09
CA THR A 494 14.59 2.99 47.22
C THR A 494 13.33 2.83 48.07
N LYS A 495 12.46 1.85 47.74
CA LYS A 495 11.21 1.54 48.44
C LYS A 495 10.22 2.72 48.54
N LYS A 496 10.26 3.64 47.57
CA LYS A 496 9.28 4.74 47.43
C LYS A 496 7.91 4.20 46.97
N ILE A 497 7.91 3.12 46.18
CA ILE A 497 6.72 2.37 45.73
C ILE A 497 7.04 0.88 45.55
N SER A 498 6.01 0.03 45.52
CA SER A 498 6.13 -1.35 45.02
C SER A 498 5.90 -1.43 43.49
N VAL A 499 6.17 -2.62 42.92
CA VAL A 499 5.83 -2.95 41.53
C VAL A 499 4.31 -2.87 41.27
N THR A 500 3.48 -3.16 42.28
CA THR A 500 2.02 -3.06 42.17
C THR A 500 1.58 -1.60 42.07
N ASP A 501 2.07 -0.74 42.97
CA ASP A 501 1.76 0.70 42.99
C ASP A 501 2.19 1.39 41.68
N LEU A 502 3.32 0.97 41.10
CA LEU A 502 3.79 1.42 39.78
C LEU A 502 2.73 1.15 38.69
N PHE A 503 2.17 -0.06 38.65
CA PHE A 503 1.13 -0.43 37.70
C PHE A 503 -0.19 0.29 37.99
N GLU A 504 -0.60 0.39 39.26
CA GLU A 504 -1.85 1.03 39.65
C GLU A 504 -1.85 2.54 39.36
N ARG A 505 -0.76 3.25 39.67
CA ARG A 505 -0.60 4.68 39.30
C ARG A 505 -0.67 4.88 37.78
N ILE A 506 0.03 4.06 37.00
CA ILE A 506 -0.01 4.12 35.52
C ILE A 506 -1.41 3.76 34.98
N HIS A 507 -2.13 2.86 35.63
CA HIS A 507 -3.48 2.47 35.23
C HIS A 507 -4.52 3.56 35.57
N ALA A 508 -4.46 4.13 36.76
CA ALA A 508 -5.44 5.08 37.29
C ALA A 508 -5.31 6.50 36.72
N PHE A 509 -4.13 6.89 36.23
CA PHE A 509 -3.91 8.24 35.71
C PHE A 509 -4.82 8.62 34.53
N ASN A 510 -5.28 9.87 34.51
CA ASN A 510 -6.17 10.40 33.47
C ASN A 510 -5.39 10.99 32.28
N TYR A 511 -5.06 10.14 31.31
CA TYR A 511 -4.42 10.52 30.04
C TYR A 511 -5.29 11.39 29.09
N GLY A 512 -6.52 11.74 29.48
CA GLY A 512 -7.45 12.52 28.66
C GLY A 512 -7.96 11.80 27.41
N TYR A 513 -8.83 12.48 26.65
CA TYR A 513 -9.56 11.87 25.53
C TYR A 513 -8.66 11.34 24.40
N LEU A 514 -7.56 12.04 24.12
CA LEU A 514 -6.66 11.77 22.99
C LEU A 514 -5.68 10.62 23.28
N GLU A 515 -5.04 10.60 24.46
CA GLU A 515 -3.99 9.63 24.77
C GLU A 515 -4.50 8.37 25.50
N ARG A 516 -5.77 8.33 25.99
CA ARG A 516 -6.33 7.14 26.68
C ARG A 516 -6.20 5.81 25.92
N LYS A 517 -6.21 5.83 24.57
CA LYS A 517 -5.99 4.63 23.73
C LYS A 517 -4.52 4.20 23.62
N LYS A 518 -3.59 5.06 24.03
CA LYS A 518 -2.13 4.85 24.07
C LYS A 518 -1.62 4.58 25.48
N ARG A 519 -2.50 4.39 26.48
CA ARG A 519 -2.09 4.00 27.83
C ARG A 519 -1.29 2.68 27.76
N PRO A 520 -0.19 2.52 28.52
CA PRO A 520 0.44 1.23 28.74
C PRO A 520 -0.56 0.19 29.28
N SER A 521 -0.55 -1.02 28.72
CA SER A 521 -1.37 -2.14 29.24
C SER A 521 -0.63 -2.97 30.28
N ALA A 522 0.70 -3.01 30.19
CA ALA A 522 1.63 -3.68 31.10
C ALA A 522 3.04 -3.10 30.88
N LEU A 523 3.97 -3.36 31.80
CA LEU A 523 5.40 -3.09 31.64
C LEU A 523 6.20 -4.36 31.92
N LYS A 524 7.31 -4.54 31.21
CA LYS A 524 8.30 -5.57 31.49
C LYS A 524 9.37 -5.04 32.43
N MET A 525 9.32 -5.46 33.70
CA MET A 525 10.32 -5.17 34.73
C MET A 525 11.32 -6.34 34.91
N ASP A 526 11.63 -7.04 33.82
CA ASP A 526 12.69 -8.06 33.71
C ASP A 526 14.09 -7.42 33.54
N ASP A 527 15.16 -8.21 33.40
CA ASP A 527 16.53 -7.70 33.13
C ASP A 527 16.72 -7.05 31.74
N SER A 528 15.70 -7.04 30.87
CA SER A 528 15.82 -6.48 29.53
C SER A 528 15.87 -4.94 29.54
N LYS A 529 16.45 -4.32 28.50
CA LYS A 529 16.54 -2.85 28.39
C LYS A 529 15.26 -2.16 27.90
N HIS A 530 14.12 -2.86 27.90
CA HIS A 530 12.89 -2.41 27.24
C HIS A 530 11.68 -2.65 28.15
N LEU A 531 10.67 -1.76 28.10
CA LEU A 531 9.45 -1.90 28.91
C LEU A 531 8.37 -2.72 28.21
N GLY A 532 8.56 -3.10 26.95
CA GLY A 532 7.58 -3.87 26.17
C GLY A 532 6.49 -3.03 25.52
N LEU A 533 6.69 -1.70 25.47
CA LEU A 533 5.78 -0.75 24.85
C LEU A 533 6.09 -0.60 23.36
N ASN A 534 5.09 -0.24 22.56
CA ASN A 534 5.34 0.35 21.24
C ASN A 534 5.64 1.86 21.38
N ALA A 535 6.23 2.46 20.34
CA ALA A 535 6.60 3.87 20.30
C ALA A 535 5.49 4.83 20.79
N SER A 536 4.23 4.61 20.41
CA SER A 536 3.12 5.50 20.81
C SER A 536 2.77 5.40 22.30
N GLN A 537 2.91 4.21 22.91
CA GLN A 537 2.76 3.99 24.35
C GLN A 537 3.96 4.53 25.13
N ALA A 538 5.18 4.39 24.59
CA ALA A 538 6.39 4.95 25.19
C ALA A 538 6.36 6.49 25.22
N TRP A 539 5.93 7.14 24.12
CA TRP A 539 5.77 8.60 24.06
C TRP A 539 4.62 9.12 24.93
N CYS A 540 3.55 8.33 25.07
CA CYS A 540 2.48 8.60 26.02
C CYS A 540 3.00 8.55 27.46
N LEU A 541 3.67 7.45 27.85
CA LEU A 541 4.17 7.26 29.20
C LEU A 541 5.24 8.31 29.56
N LEU A 542 6.27 8.50 28.72
CA LEU A 542 7.38 9.43 28.97
C LEU A 542 6.91 10.83 29.36
N ARG A 543 5.94 11.38 28.61
CA ARG A 543 5.40 12.73 28.84
C ARG A 543 4.51 12.84 30.09
N ASN A 544 3.99 11.72 30.59
CA ASN A 544 3.12 11.69 31.77
C ASN A 544 3.83 11.20 33.04
N THR A 545 4.98 10.52 32.96
CA THR A 545 5.81 10.14 34.13
C THR A 545 6.09 11.33 35.08
N PRO A 546 6.38 12.56 34.61
CA PRO A 546 6.43 13.76 35.45
C PRO A 546 5.20 13.99 36.34
N LEU A 547 4.02 13.71 35.81
CA LEU A 547 2.71 13.97 36.43
C LEU A 547 2.21 12.80 37.29
N ILE A 548 2.68 11.58 37.01
CA ILE A 548 2.25 10.35 37.71
C ILE A 548 3.12 10.05 38.95
N PHE A 549 4.39 10.48 38.94
CA PHE A 549 5.39 10.11 39.94
C PHE A 549 6.23 11.27 40.50
N GLY A 550 6.02 12.51 40.05
CA GLY A 550 6.81 13.67 40.51
C GLY A 550 6.70 13.98 42.00
N ASP A 551 5.65 13.49 42.66
CA ASP A 551 5.45 13.54 44.11
C ASP A 551 6.42 12.65 44.92
N LEU A 552 7.09 11.70 44.26
CA LEU A 552 7.99 10.74 44.91
C LEU A 552 9.47 11.17 44.90
N PHE A 553 9.82 12.13 44.04
CA PHE A 553 11.19 12.59 43.80
C PHE A 553 11.51 13.87 44.58
N GLU A 554 12.71 13.89 45.17
CA GLU A 554 13.26 15.09 45.80
C GLU A 554 13.94 15.99 44.75
N ASN A 555 13.92 17.31 44.97
CA ASN A 555 14.49 18.32 44.06
C ASN A 555 16.02 18.22 43.86
N THR A 556 16.69 17.26 44.50
CA THR A 556 18.12 16.94 44.37
C THR A 556 18.37 15.59 43.70
N CYS A 557 17.34 14.79 43.40
CA CYS A 557 17.48 13.45 42.86
C CYS A 557 18.01 13.48 41.42
N SER A 558 19.22 12.97 41.18
CA SER A 558 19.84 13.01 39.85
C SER A 558 19.13 12.11 38.83
N VAL A 559 18.53 10.99 39.27
CA VAL A 559 17.68 10.11 38.44
C VAL A 559 16.50 10.87 37.84
N TRP A 560 15.90 11.79 38.61
CA TRP A 560 14.83 12.66 38.12
C TRP A 560 15.33 13.67 37.09
N HIS A 561 16.49 14.28 37.34
CA HIS A 561 17.08 15.26 36.43
C HIS A 561 17.49 14.65 35.09
N VAL A 562 17.95 13.40 35.04
CA VAL A 562 18.16 12.66 33.78
C VAL A 562 16.86 12.61 32.96
N LEU A 563 15.76 12.16 33.57
CA LEU A 563 14.45 12.10 32.90
C LEU A 563 13.96 13.48 32.42
N LEU A 564 14.16 14.53 33.22
CA LEU A 564 13.78 15.90 32.85
C LEU A 564 14.62 16.45 31.69
N LEU A 565 15.91 16.12 31.63
CA LEU A 565 16.77 16.47 30.49
C LEU A 565 16.37 15.68 29.23
N LEU A 566 16.05 14.38 29.33
CA LEU A 566 15.50 13.61 28.22
C LEU A 566 14.20 14.22 27.69
N LEU A 567 13.33 14.70 28.58
CA LEU A 567 12.09 15.39 28.19
C LEU A 567 12.36 16.71 27.46
N GLN A 568 13.33 17.52 27.89
CA GLN A 568 13.73 18.74 27.17
C GLN A 568 14.29 18.42 25.77
N ILE A 569 15.13 17.39 25.66
CA ILE A 569 15.61 16.86 24.37
C ILE A 569 14.43 16.46 23.48
N VAL A 570 13.46 15.71 24.02
CA VAL A 570 12.26 15.27 23.29
C VAL A 570 11.38 16.44 22.85
N TYR A 571 11.17 17.47 23.69
CA TYR A 571 10.35 18.62 23.31
C TYR A 571 10.94 19.40 22.13
N ILE A 572 12.27 19.49 22.02
CA ILE A 572 12.91 20.12 20.84
C ILE A 572 12.87 19.16 19.64
N VAL A 573 13.32 17.91 19.80
CA VAL A 573 13.46 16.94 18.69
C VAL A 573 12.11 16.61 18.01
N PHE A 574 11.01 16.62 18.76
CA PHE A 574 9.66 16.39 18.23
C PHE A 574 8.91 17.69 17.87
N SER A 575 9.55 18.85 17.93
CA SER A 575 8.92 20.11 17.53
C SER A 575 8.74 20.17 16.00
N PRO A 576 7.56 20.57 15.48
CA PRO A 576 7.36 20.82 14.05
C PRO A 576 8.00 22.13 13.56
N ARG A 577 8.52 22.97 14.47
CA ARG A 577 9.16 24.26 14.15
C ARG A 577 10.35 24.50 15.07
N LEU A 578 11.47 24.93 14.49
CA LEU A 578 12.75 25.11 15.19
C LEU A 578 13.43 26.43 14.81
N THR A 579 14.41 26.82 15.62
CA THR A 579 15.35 27.92 15.35
C THR A 579 16.79 27.44 15.62
N ASP A 580 17.79 28.13 15.08
CA ASP A 580 19.20 27.84 15.39
C ASP A 580 19.53 27.92 16.88
N GLY A 581 18.81 28.76 17.64
CA GLY A 581 18.90 28.81 19.09
C GLY A 581 18.45 27.51 19.75
N MET A 582 17.29 26.96 19.34
CA MET A 582 16.79 25.66 19.83
C MET A 582 17.74 24.51 19.46
N ILE A 583 18.23 24.49 18.22
CA ILE A 583 19.16 23.45 17.73
C ILE A 583 20.50 23.53 18.46
N SER A 584 20.97 24.74 18.80
CA SER A 584 22.21 24.93 19.55
C SER A 584 22.04 24.58 21.02
N TYR A 585 20.92 24.94 21.66
CA TYR A 585 20.61 24.52 23.04
C TYR A 585 20.46 23.00 23.17
N LEU A 586 19.84 22.33 22.18
CA LEU A 586 19.74 20.88 22.11
C LEU A 586 21.12 20.18 22.17
N LYS A 587 22.15 20.75 21.54
CA LYS A 587 23.53 20.22 21.61
C LYS A 587 24.04 20.15 23.06
N HIS A 588 23.79 21.21 23.84
CA HIS A 588 24.19 21.27 25.24
C HIS A 588 23.37 20.31 26.10
N LEU A 589 22.02 20.32 25.94
CA LEU A 589 21.14 19.37 26.62
C LEU A 589 21.56 17.91 26.44
N ILE A 590 21.98 17.51 25.24
CA ILE A 590 22.43 16.14 24.95
C ILE A 590 23.74 15.83 25.68
N ALA A 591 24.71 16.74 25.68
CA ALA A 591 25.97 16.58 26.39
C ALA A 591 25.79 16.52 27.92
N ASP A 592 24.96 17.40 28.47
CA ASP A 592 24.64 17.47 29.90
C ASP A 592 23.88 16.21 30.34
N HIS A 593 22.89 15.77 29.55
CA HIS A 593 22.14 14.54 29.76
C HIS A 593 23.03 13.31 29.83
N HIS A 594 23.93 13.14 28.86
CA HIS A 594 24.81 11.96 28.80
C HIS A 594 25.83 11.95 29.94
N SER A 595 26.33 13.13 30.32
CA SER A 595 27.21 13.32 31.47
C SER A 595 26.49 12.94 32.76
N LEU A 596 25.29 13.49 33.00
CA LEU A 596 24.49 13.22 34.19
C LEU A 596 24.02 11.77 34.26
N PHE A 597 23.64 11.16 33.13
CA PHE A 597 23.36 9.72 33.03
C PHE A 597 24.57 8.90 33.48
N LYS A 598 25.78 9.23 33.00
CA LYS A 598 27.00 8.51 33.37
C LYS A 598 27.42 8.70 34.82
N MET A 599 27.16 9.86 35.42
CA MET A 599 27.36 10.11 36.86
C MET A 599 26.32 9.38 37.73
N THR A 600 25.06 9.38 37.32
CA THR A 600 23.93 8.78 38.07
C THR A 600 23.93 7.26 37.98
N PHE A 601 24.29 6.71 36.82
CA PHE A 601 24.29 5.28 36.54
C PHE A 601 25.68 4.79 36.11
N PRO A 602 26.71 4.85 36.99
CA PRO A 602 28.10 4.59 36.62
C PRO A 602 28.31 3.17 36.07
N THR A 603 27.59 2.18 36.60
CA THR A 603 27.63 0.77 36.15
C THR A 603 26.83 0.50 34.87
N LYS A 604 25.94 1.41 34.45
CA LYS A 604 25.15 1.27 33.22
C LYS A 604 25.90 1.91 32.05
N ARG A 605 25.70 1.39 30.83
CA ARG A 605 26.32 1.91 29.61
C ARG A 605 25.27 2.53 28.68
N LEU A 606 25.60 3.71 28.17
CA LEU A 606 24.86 4.38 27.09
C LEU A 606 24.78 3.42 25.89
N ILE A 607 23.56 3.21 25.36
CA ILE A 607 23.35 2.39 24.16
C ILE A 607 23.58 3.24 22.89
N PRO A 608 23.92 2.65 21.72
CA PRO A 608 24.28 3.42 20.52
C PRO A 608 23.27 4.52 20.11
N LYS A 609 21.97 4.29 20.33
CA LYS A 609 20.91 5.28 20.13
C LYS A 609 21.15 6.61 20.87
N HIS A 610 21.77 6.59 22.07
CA HIS A 610 22.19 7.81 22.78
C HIS A 610 23.25 8.57 21.99
N HIS A 611 24.32 7.87 21.58
CA HIS A 611 25.37 8.47 20.76
C HIS A 611 24.84 9.00 19.42
N PHE A 612 23.81 8.39 18.83
CA PHE A 612 23.17 8.94 17.62
C PHE A 612 22.56 10.33 17.86
N LEU A 613 22.06 10.62 19.07
CA LEU A 613 21.57 11.97 19.43
C LEU A 613 22.68 13.02 19.31
N VAL A 614 23.95 12.68 19.57
CA VAL A 614 25.08 13.63 19.44
C VAL A 614 25.14 14.24 18.04
N HIS A 615 24.68 13.51 17.01
CA HIS A 615 24.61 13.98 15.62
C HIS A 615 23.31 14.73 15.27
N TYR A 616 22.26 14.67 16.11
CA TYR A 616 20.96 15.28 15.82
C TYR A 616 21.04 16.81 15.62
N PRO A 617 21.81 17.60 16.39
CA PRO A 617 21.95 19.04 16.16
C PRO A 617 22.52 19.41 14.78
N ARG A 618 23.42 18.58 14.21
CA ARG A 618 23.90 18.77 12.84
C ARG A 618 22.87 18.33 11.83
N CYS A 619 22.21 17.18 12.03
CA CYS A 619 21.16 16.70 11.15
C CYS A 619 20.01 17.72 11.02
N LEU A 620 19.58 18.34 12.13
CA LEU A 620 18.56 19.38 12.16
C LEU A 620 18.90 20.61 11.31
N ARG A 621 20.17 21.07 11.30
CA ARG A 621 20.59 22.18 10.41
C ARG A 621 20.59 21.75 8.94
N GLN A 622 20.94 20.50 8.66
CA GLN A 622 21.05 20.00 7.28
C GLN A 622 19.72 19.62 6.63
N ILE A 623 18.72 19.15 7.40
CA ILE A 623 17.44 18.64 6.87
C ILE A 623 16.19 19.10 7.65
N GLY A 624 16.26 20.17 8.44
CA GLY A 624 15.09 20.71 9.14
C GLY A 624 14.49 19.74 10.19
N PRO A 625 13.21 19.90 10.57
CA PRO A 625 12.62 19.19 11.71
C PRO A 625 12.51 17.67 11.52
N LEU A 626 13.11 16.89 12.43
CA LEU A 626 13.18 15.42 12.34
C LEU A 626 11.82 14.72 12.35
N LEU A 627 10.79 15.37 12.90
CA LEU A 627 9.38 14.94 12.85
C LEU A 627 8.89 14.70 11.41
N HIS A 628 9.53 15.29 10.40
CA HIS A 628 9.17 15.08 9.01
C HIS A 628 9.83 13.85 8.37
N VAL A 629 10.94 13.32 8.89
CA VAL A 629 11.73 12.20 8.30
C VAL A 629 11.72 10.89 9.12
N TRP A 630 10.96 10.83 10.21
CA TRP A 630 10.78 9.60 11.01
C TRP A 630 9.99 8.48 10.30
N CYS A 631 10.20 7.24 10.72
CA CYS A 631 9.69 6.05 10.02
C CYS A 631 8.19 5.77 10.24
N MET A 632 7.56 6.38 11.25
CA MET A 632 6.24 6.01 11.77
C MET A 632 5.11 5.96 10.72
N ARG A 633 5.18 6.75 9.64
CA ARG A 633 4.18 6.76 8.56
C ARG A 633 4.41 5.65 7.52
N PHE A 634 5.65 5.27 7.29
CA PHE A 634 6.01 4.17 6.38
C PHE A 634 5.70 2.80 7.02
N GLU A 635 5.90 2.63 8.33
CA GLU A 635 5.41 1.44 9.04
C GLU A 635 3.88 1.33 9.05
N ALA A 636 3.17 2.45 9.17
CA ALA A 636 1.72 2.47 9.01
C ALA A 636 1.30 2.08 7.58
N LYS A 637 2.12 2.38 6.56
CA LYS A 637 1.95 1.88 5.18
C LYS A 637 2.17 0.36 5.09
N HIS A 638 3.15 -0.22 5.80
CA HIS A 638 3.34 -1.67 5.84
C HIS A 638 2.09 -2.43 6.32
N ASN A 639 1.24 -1.84 7.15
CA ASN A 639 -0.01 -2.48 7.61
C ASN A 639 -0.96 -2.87 6.46
N PHE A 640 -0.97 -2.10 5.36
CA PHE A 640 -1.67 -2.47 4.13
C PHE A 640 -1.28 -3.89 3.69
N PHE A 641 0.02 -4.10 3.51
CA PHE A 641 0.60 -5.34 3.00
C PHE A 641 0.46 -6.50 4.00
N LYS A 642 0.69 -6.23 5.29
CA LYS A 642 0.51 -7.20 6.39
C LYS A 642 -0.92 -7.76 6.43
N CYS A 643 -1.95 -6.95 6.18
CA CYS A 643 -3.35 -7.40 6.15
C CYS A 643 -3.80 -8.06 4.83
N SER A 644 -3.08 -7.86 3.72
CA SER A 644 -3.46 -8.39 2.39
C SER A 644 -3.14 -9.88 2.18
N VAL A 645 -2.12 -10.44 2.86
CA VAL A 645 -1.58 -11.77 2.50
C VAL A 645 -2.47 -12.92 2.97
N LYS A 646 -3.34 -13.37 2.08
CA LYS A 646 -4.15 -14.60 2.23
C LYS A 646 -3.63 -15.76 1.37
N ASN A 647 -2.56 -15.55 0.61
CA ASN A 647 -1.88 -16.54 -0.23
C ASN A 647 -0.42 -16.11 -0.46
N PHE A 648 0.52 -17.04 -0.29
CA PHE A 648 1.96 -16.78 -0.40
C PHE A 648 2.54 -17.06 -1.80
N LYS A 649 1.76 -17.63 -2.73
CA LYS A 649 2.22 -17.92 -4.11
C LYS A 649 2.32 -16.62 -4.92
N ASN A 650 3.54 -16.25 -5.34
CA ASN A 650 3.84 -14.95 -5.97
C ASN A 650 3.35 -13.77 -5.10
N VAL A 651 3.66 -13.80 -3.79
CA VAL A 651 3.18 -12.81 -2.82
C VAL A 651 3.52 -11.37 -3.22
N THR A 652 4.75 -11.12 -3.69
CA THR A 652 5.21 -9.82 -4.18
C THR A 652 4.30 -9.28 -5.30
N LYS A 653 4.12 -10.04 -6.39
CA LYS A 653 3.24 -9.66 -7.52
C LYS A 653 1.80 -9.41 -7.10
N THR A 654 1.27 -10.23 -6.20
CA THR A 654 -0.10 -10.12 -5.70
C THR A 654 -0.29 -8.85 -4.88
N LEU A 655 0.65 -8.57 -3.99
CA LEU A 655 0.67 -7.37 -3.15
C LEU A 655 0.83 -6.08 -3.96
N VAL A 656 1.76 -6.03 -4.92
CA VAL A 656 1.95 -4.83 -5.76
C VAL A 656 0.73 -4.56 -6.64
N LYS A 657 0.10 -5.58 -7.23
CA LYS A 657 -1.16 -5.41 -7.97
C LYS A 657 -2.28 -4.83 -7.09
N ALA A 658 -2.46 -5.39 -5.89
CA ALA A 658 -3.46 -4.90 -4.93
C ALA A 658 -3.18 -3.46 -4.49
N HIS A 659 -1.90 -3.11 -4.27
CA HIS A 659 -1.45 -1.75 -3.99
C HIS A 659 -1.81 -0.80 -5.13
N GLN A 660 -1.34 -1.05 -6.36
CA GLN A 660 -1.58 -0.16 -7.50
C GLN A 660 -3.07 0.04 -7.81
N SER A 661 -3.90 -1.00 -7.68
CA SER A 661 -5.35 -0.88 -7.83
C SER A 661 -6.01 -0.07 -6.71
N HIS A 662 -5.46 -0.10 -5.49
CA HIS A 662 -5.94 0.71 -4.36
C HIS A 662 -5.56 2.19 -4.48
N MET A 663 -4.30 2.47 -4.86
CA MET A 663 -3.78 3.84 -5.02
C MET A 663 -4.59 4.62 -6.05
N ALA A 664 -4.78 4.04 -7.23
CA ALA A 664 -5.46 4.70 -8.34
C ALA A 664 -6.96 4.94 -8.07
N PHE A 665 -7.63 4.00 -7.38
CA PHE A 665 -8.98 4.23 -6.87
C PHE A 665 -9.04 5.41 -5.90
N TYR A 666 -8.07 5.52 -4.98
CA TYR A 666 -8.03 6.61 -4.01
C TYR A 666 -7.82 7.97 -4.69
N TRP A 667 -6.92 8.05 -5.68
CA TRP A 667 -6.60 9.28 -6.42
C TRP A 667 -7.72 9.80 -7.34
N GLU A 668 -8.70 8.98 -7.75
CA GLU A 668 -9.94 9.48 -8.37
C GLU A 668 -11.00 9.83 -7.32
N THR A 669 -11.17 8.99 -6.29
CA THR A 669 -12.36 9.08 -5.42
C THR A 669 -12.22 10.14 -4.31
N PHE A 670 -10.99 10.54 -3.97
CA PHE A 670 -10.72 11.56 -2.97
C PHE A 670 -10.05 12.78 -3.60
N ASN A 671 -10.85 13.81 -3.84
CA ASN A 671 -10.38 15.19 -3.77
C ASN A 671 -9.89 15.46 -2.33
N LEU A 672 -8.65 15.90 -2.19
CA LEU A 672 -7.91 16.14 -0.94
C LEU A 672 -8.22 17.52 -0.34
N VAL A 673 -9.36 17.62 0.34
CA VAL A 673 -9.75 18.75 1.22
C VAL A 673 -8.73 18.94 2.36
#